data_AF-A0A8H5ITZ0-F1
#
_entry.id   AF-A0A8H5ITZ0-F1
#
_cell.length_a   1.000
_cell.length_b   1.000
_cell.length_c   1.000
_cell.angle_alpha   90.00
_cell.angle_beta   90.00
_cell.angle_gamma   90.00
#
_symmetry.space_group_name_H-M   'P 1'
#
loop_
_entity.id
_entity.type
_entity.pdbx_description
1 polymer ?
#
loop_
_entity_poly.entity_id
_entity_poly.type
_entity_poly.pdbx_seq_one_letter_code
_entity_poly.pdbx_strand_id
1 'polypeptide(L)'
;MEAQQGKSPMLDFAHLDRLLNQLPSPSFAAFLRHQFVDGCRVVEQGQEAVATLRGELEGMKNDLQCQLDQVVEKERALTEEQAKLQDFAVNVLPSQMKDLTGEIDKISSKVISSSNDVLGKLGAASETSDQFEDKVSDFCRELSDTTTSIDNRASEISDSVGEINDEIANGLVPSLLSIVEIMTANKKLTAALPTQEYMTSELDKVANMRQQATEFKEAVERLVGVNEDLRNDAVVLEAEAAVRIRAAESSRDSALSKLADEKARVVRRDSRIMHLEEDLEESQESAQQAGVYRQELSKVKAELEQSGTSSEELKATVAELRRQLAHEMEQNGKCSERLSEVQERLEQRDSMCHELQEARSNLQHELSELRSKEALDLRKKFEDHLTSVNISLERQVSDQRSHDQSVRNLTDSWNNERRALTGQISAKDSTIELQSGYIKTLKSQVSALEPLRGQLQEANRNLEEVQWSATQSSSALRSKQDELVECERRAEQFEQSCMTANAEVERLRAQVQEASRNLEEVQRSATQSSSALRSKQDELVECERRVEQFEQSCITANAEVERLRGEASAVKGRADNATRLVADLEQKLDAVNTELTILKDHQCVVIPDNVTGDLAKTYLRLAEEFRDIPTHPEVIGELDKGEIAAELAILVDGWNAKENLAAFVCEQSPDWHCIRQVLFGAPQSPVTEGVCHYHDNKCLLARVVVSESPMIQFFKAL
;
A
#
# COMPACT_ATOMS: atom_id res chain seq x y z
N MET A 1 -67.46 11.31 -13.61
CA MET A 1 -66.71 10.24 -12.95
C MET A 1 -66.07 9.39 -14.03
N GLU A 2 -64.94 9.85 -14.54
CA GLU A 2 -64.12 9.03 -15.43
C GLU A 2 -63.48 7.95 -14.58
N ALA A 3 -63.77 6.70 -14.93
CA ALA A 3 -63.09 5.55 -14.37
C ALA A 3 -61.59 5.72 -14.67
N GLN A 4 -60.81 6.12 -13.67
CA GLN A 4 -59.39 5.80 -13.66
C GLN A 4 -59.34 4.27 -13.68
N GLN A 5 -59.21 3.73 -14.89
CA GLN A 5 -58.70 2.39 -15.12
C GLN A 5 -57.27 2.40 -14.59
N GLY A 6 -57.12 2.30 -13.27
CA GLY A 6 -55.85 1.99 -12.65
C GLY A 6 -55.41 0.68 -13.29
N LYS A 7 -54.36 0.71 -14.10
CA LYS A 7 -53.81 -0.52 -14.67
C LYS A 7 -53.04 -1.20 -13.54
N SER A 8 -53.71 -2.02 -12.75
CA SER A 8 -53.00 -2.98 -11.92
C SER A 8 -52.39 -4.02 -12.86
N PRO A 9 -51.08 -4.30 -12.77
CA PRO A 9 -50.47 -5.37 -13.54
C PRO A 9 -50.94 -6.76 -13.07
N MET A 10 -51.56 -6.87 -11.88
CA MET A 10 -52.03 -8.14 -11.32
C MET A 10 -53.48 -8.49 -11.66
N LEU A 11 -54.36 -7.50 -11.85
CA LEU A 11 -55.79 -7.75 -12.09
C LEU A 11 -56.35 -6.88 -13.22
N ASP A 12 -56.99 -7.54 -14.19
CA ASP A 12 -57.79 -6.86 -15.20
C ASP A 12 -59.13 -6.41 -14.59
N PHE A 13 -59.18 -5.14 -14.18
CA PHE A 13 -60.39 -4.55 -13.60
C PHE A 13 -61.60 -4.60 -14.55
N ALA A 14 -61.40 -4.69 -15.88
CA ALA A 14 -62.51 -4.84 -16.82
C ALA A 14 -63.14 -6.24 -16.79
N HIS A 15 -62.40 -7.24 -16.32
CA HIS A 15 -62.92 -8.58 -16.07
C HIS A 15 -63.64 -8.65 -14.71
N LEU A 16 -63.05 -8.04 -13.67
CA LEU A 16 -63.64 -7.94 -12.34
C LEU A 16 -64.99 -7.19 -12.37
N ASP A 17 -65.04 -6.06 -13.08
CA ASP A 17 -66.26 -5.27 -13.22
C ASP A 17 -67.37 -6.04 -13.96
N ARG A 18 -67.01 -6.90 -14.92
CA ARG A 18 -67.95 -7.80 -15.59
C ARG A 18 -68.54 -8.87 -14.67
N LEU A 19 -67.73 -9.42 -13.76
CA LEU A 19 -68.19 -10.41 -12.78
C LEU A 19 -69.07 -9.77 -11.71
N LEU A 20 -68.67 -8.59 -11.20
CA LEU A 20 -69.40 -7.89 -10.15
C LEU A 20 -70.75 -7.34 -10.63
N ASN A 21 -70.90 -7.03 -11.93
CA ASN A 21 -72.16 -6.63 -12.55
C ASN A 21 -73.22 -7.74 -12.60
N GLN A 22 -72.86 -9.00 -12.34
CA GLN A 22 -73.81 -10.11 -12.24
C GLN A 22 -74.45 -10.22 -10.85
N LEU A 23 -73.98 -9.44 -9.87
CA LEU A 23 -74.53 -9.46 -8.52
C LEU A 23 -75.83 -8.64 -8.44
N PRO A 24 -76.86 -9.14 -7.73
CA PRO A 24 -78.18 -8.50 -7.68
C PRO A 24 -78.22 -7.18 -6.88
N SER A 25 -77.17 -6.88 -6.11
CA SER A 25 -77.07 -5.66 -5.31
C SER A 25 -75.90 -4.80 -5.79
N PRO A 26 -76.16 -3.62 -6.39
CA PRO A 26 -75.12 -2.70 -6.84
C PRO A 26 -74.24 -2.19 -5.69
N SER A 27 -74.81 -2.00 -4.50
CA SER A 27 -74.07 -1.56 -3.32
C SER A 27 -73.11 -2.63 -2.81
N PHE A 28 -73.53 -3.91 -2.86
CA PHE A 28 -72.68 -5.02 -2.47
C PHE A 28 -71.55 -5.26 -3.50
N ALA A 29 -71.84 -5.13 -4.80
CA ALA A 29 -70.85 -5.17 -5.85
C ALA A 29 -69.78 -4.07 -5.69
N ALA A 30 -70.19 -2.84 -5.32
CA ALA A 30 -69.27 -1.74 -5.05
C ALA A 30 -68.37 -1.99 -3.83
N PHE A 31 -68.93 -2.56 -2.75
CA PHE A 31 -68.17 -2.93 -1.55
C PHE A 31 -67.14 -4.03 -1.86
N LEU A 32 -67.52 -5.08 -2.58
CA LEU A 32 -66.59 -6.13 -3.00
C LEU A 32 -65.50 -5.60 -3.92
N ARG A 33 -65.85 -4.71 -4.86
CA ARG A 33 -64.87 -4.04 -5.73
C ARG A 33 -63.82 -3.29 -4.89
N HIS A 34 -64.26 -2.53 -3.89
CA HIS A 34 -63.37 -1.79 -3.01
C HIS A 34 -62.42 -2.72 -2.23
N GLN A 35 -62.95 -3.79 -1.65
CA GLN A 35 -62.15 -4.79 -0.93
C GLN A 35 -61.11 -5.48 -1.85
N PHE A 36 -61.49 -5.80 -3.09
CA PHE A 36 -60.55 -6.37 -4.06
C PHE A 36 -59.47 -5.37 -4.48
N VAL A 37 -59.84 -4.11 -4.71
CA VAL A 37 -58.89 -3.05 -5.07
C VAL A 37 -57.91 -2.79 -3.93
N ASP A 38 -58.39 -2.70 -2.68
CA ASP A 38 -57.55 -2.53 -1.50
C ASP A 38 -56.62 -3.72 -1.31
N GLY A 39 -57.13 -4.94 -1.46
CA GLY A 39 -56.33 -6.16 -1.41
C GLY A 39 -55.22 -6.17 -2.46
N CYS A 40 -55.52 -5.79 -3.70
CA CYS A 40 -54.51 -5.66 -4.75
C CYS A 40 -53.46 -4.60 -4.41
N ARG A 41 -53.88 -3.46 -3.84
CA ARG A 41 -52.97 -2.38 -3.44
C ARG A 41 -51.99 -2.81 -2.35
N VAL A 42 -52.45 -3.60 -1.37
CA VAL A 42 -51.58 -4.17 -0.33
C VAL A 42 -50.57 -5.15 -0.93
N VAL A 43 -50.99 -5.97 -1.90
CA VAL A 43 -50.08 -6.90 -2.60
C VAL A 43 -49.06 -6.14 -3.45
N GLU A 44 -49.47 -5.09 -4.15
CA GLU A 44 -48.57 -4.23 -4.93
C GLU A 44 -47.54 -3.53 -4.04
N GLN A 45 -47.97 -2.95 -2.90
CA GLN A 45 -47.07 -2.38 -1.89
C GLN A 45 -46.11 -3.44 -1.32
N GLY A 46 -46.60 -4.66 -1.10
CA GLY A 46 -45.78 -5.79 -0.68
C GLY A 46 -44.74 -6.19 -1.74
N GLN A 47 -45.11 -6.20 -3.03
CA GLN A 47 -44.19 -6.49 -4.13
C GLN A 47 -43.13 -5.40 -4.28
N GLU A 48 -43.51 -4.14 -4.13
CA GLU A 48 -42.57 -3.01 -4.14
C GLU A 48 -41.59 -3.11 -2.98
N ALA A 49 -42.05 -3.38 -1.76
CA ALA A 49 -41.18 -3.60 -0.61
C ALA A 49 -40.23 -4.79 -0.80
N VAL A 50 -40.71 -5.90 -1.39
CA VAL A 50 -39.86 -7.06 -1.74
C VAL A 50 -38.85 -6.70 -2.82
N ALA A 51 -39.21 -5.87 -3.80
CA ALA A 51 -38.28 -5.39 -4.82
C ALA A 51 -37.19 -4.49 -4.22
N THR A 52 -37.55 -3.58 -3.30
CA THR A 52 -36.59 -2.76 -2.55
C THR A 52 -35.63 -3.62 -1.73
N LEU A 53 -36.16 -4.57 -0.94
CA LEU A 53 -35.34 -5.48 -0.14
C LEU A 53 -34.42 -6.36 -1.01
N ARG A 54 -34.90 -6.80 -2.18
CA ARG A 54 -34.07 -7.54 -3.14
C ARG A 54 -32.95 -6.65 -3.69
N GLY A 55 -33.23 -5.37 -3.97
CA GLY A 55 -32.24 -4.39 -4.38
C GLY A 55 -31.15 -4.18 -3.31
N GLU A 56 -31.56 -4.00 -2.04
CA GLU A 56 -30.65 -3.87 -0.90
C GLU A 56 -29.79 -5.14 -0.70
N LEU A 57 -30.39 -6.32 -0.82
CA LEU A 57 -29.68 -7.59 -0.70
C LEU A 57 -28.63 -7.77 -1.81
N GLU A 58 -28.98 -7.43 -3.06
CA GLU A 58 -28.04 -7.51 -4.17
C GLU A 58 -26.94 -6.44 -4.05
N GLY A 59 -27.25 -5.27 -3.48
CA GLY A 59 -26.27 -4.27 -3.08
C GLY A 59 -25.25 -4.81 -2.07
N MET A 60 -25.73 -5.36 -0.94
CA MET A 60 -24.86 -5.97 0.08
C MET A 60 -24.02 -7.13 -0.48
N LYS A 61 -24.58 -7.93 -1.38
CA LYS A 61 -23.88 -9.03 -2.04
C LYS A 61 -22.75 -8.51 -2.95
N ASN A 62 -22.98 -7.42 -3.68
CA ASN A 62 -21.94 -6.78 -4.49
C ASN A 62 -20.83 -6.18 -3.62
N ASP A 63 -21.18 -5.58 -2.47
CA ASP A 63 -20.20 -5.07 -1.52
C ASP A 63 -19.35 -6.19 -0.90
N LEU A 64 -19.97 -7.30 -0.50
CA LEU A 64 -19.27 -8.48 0.01
C LEU A 64 -18.38 -9.12 -1.07
N GLN A 65 -18.84 -9.18 -2.32
CA GLN A 65 -18.03 -9.65 -3.44
C GLN A 65 -16.80 -8.76 -3.66
N CYS A 66 -16.97 -7.43 -3.58
CA CYS A 66 -15.86 -6.49 -3.68
C CYS A 66 -14.84 -6.66 -2.54
N GLN A 67 -15.31 -6.91 -1.31
CA GLN A 67 -14.43 -7.22 -0.18
C GLN A 67 -13.68 -8.55 -0.37
N LEU A 68 -14.35 -9.57 -0.91
CA LEU A 68 -13.73 -10.86 -1.20
C LEU A 68 -12.62 -10.71 -2.25
N ASP A 69 -12.89 -9.97 -3.34
CA ASP A 69 -11.91 -9.70 -4.39
C ASP A 69 -10.67 -8.96 -3.84
N GLN A 70 -10.86 -8.00 -2.90
CA GLN A 70 -9.75 -7.32 -2.23
C GLN A 70 -8.91 -8.24 -1.35
N VAL A 71 -9.53 -9.23 -0.70
CA VAL A 71 -8.82 -10.23 0.12
C VAL A 71 -8.00 -11.16 -0.77
N VAL A 72 -8.58 -11.64 -1.88
CA VAL A 72 -7.88 -12.48 -2.86
C VAL A 72 -6.66 -11.77 -3.44
N GLU A 73 -6.79 -10.48 -3.76
CA GLU A 73 -5.66 -9.71 -4.30
C GLU A 73 -4.56 -9.48 -3.25
N LYS A 74 -4.92 -9.33 -1.98
CA LYS A 74 -3.95 -9.29 -0.87
C LYS A 74 -3.23 -10.63 -0.69
N GLU A 75 -3.91 -11.76 -0.79
CA GLU A 75 -3.27 -13.09 -0.77
C GLU A 75 -2.32 -13.30 -1.95
N ARG A 76 -2.70 -12.82 -3.14
CA ARG A 76 -1.82 -12.85 -4.32
C ARG A 76 -0.55 -12.02 -4.10
N ALA A 77 -0.67 -10.79 -3.59
CA ALA A 77 0.48 -9.95 -3.29
C ALA A 77 1.39 -10.60 -2.21
N LEU A 78 0.80 -11.22 -1.20
CA LEU A 78 1.54 -11.90 -0.14
C LEU A 78 2.30 -13.13 -0.65
N THR A 79 1.69 -13.91 -1.53
CA THR A 79 2.34 -15.08 -2.15
C THR A 79 3.46 -14.67 -3.11
N GLU A 80 3.32 -13.54 -3.81
CA GLU A 80 4.37 -13.00 -4.66
C GLU A 80 5.57 -12.48 -3.85
N GLU A 81 5.33 -11.80 -2.72
CA GLU A 81 6.41 -11.43 -1.78
C GLU A 81 7.07 -12.65 -1.13
N GLN A 82 6.29 -13.67 -0.78
CA GLN A 82 6.86 -14.93 -0.29
C GLN A 82 7.75 -15.61 -1.32
N ALA A 83 7.38 -15.58 -2.61
CA ALA A 83 8.21 -16.09 -3.70
C ALA A 83 9.50 -15.27 -3.87
N LYS A 84 9.45 -13.94 -3.75
CA LYS A 84 10.64 -13.07 -3.79
C LYS A 84 11.58 -13.35 -2.62
N LEU A 85 11.05 -13.50 -1.40
CA LEU A 85 11.84 -13.84 -0.22
C LEU A 85 12.48 -15.24 -0.36
N GLN A 86 11.77 -16.19 -0.96
CA GLN A 86 12.29 -17.52 -1.22
C GLN A 86 13.39 -17.51 -2.30
N ASP A 87 13.23 -16.71 -3.36
CA ASP A 87 14.26 -16.50 -4.38
C ASP A 87 15.52 -15.85 -3.78
N PHE A 88 15.34 -14.83 -2.93
CA PHE A 88 16.45 -14.20 -2.22
C PHE A 88 17.20 -15.21 -1.32
N ALA A 89 16.47 -16.04 -0.57
CA ALA A 89 17.05 -17.05 0.32
C ALA A 89 17.76 -18.18 -0.43
N VAL A 90 17.24 -18.61 -1.59
CA VAL A 90 17.75 -19.76 -2.36
C VAL A 90 18.86 -19.36 -3.34
N ASN A 91 18.76 -18.20 -3.99
CA ASN A 91 19.65 -17.83 -5.09
C ASN A 91 20.62 -16.70 -4.74
N VAL A 92 20.17 -15.69 -4.01
CA VAL A 92 20.99 -14.49 -3.71
C VAL A 92 21.91 -14.73 -2.51
N LEU A 93 21.40 -15.27 -1.41
CA LEU A 93 22.20 -15.49 -0.20
C LEU A 93 23.36 -16.49 -0.43
N PRO A 94 23.15 -17.64 -1.09
CA PRO A 94 24.23 -18.62 -1.29
C PRO A 94 25.29 -18.14 -2.28
N SER A 95 24.94 -17.33 -3.28
CA SER A 95 25.92 -16.75 -4.20
C SER A 95 26.82 -15.72 -3.50
N GLN A 96 26.24 -14.85 -2.68
CA GLN A 96 27.01 -13.92 -1.84
C GLN A 96 27.92 -14.64 -0.85
N MET A 97 27.45 -15.71 -0.19
CA MET A 97 28.30 -16.51 0.69
C MET A 97 29.42 -17.23 -0.06
N LYS A 98 29.16 -17.69 -1.28
CA LYS A 98 30.18 -18.34 -2.12
C LYS A 98 31.28 -17.36 -2.52
N ASP A 99 30.93 -16.13 -2.89
CA ASP A 99 31.89 -15.08 -3.23
C ASP A 99 32.76 -14.69 -2.02
N LEU A 100 32.13 -14.55 -0.85
CA LEU A 100 32.84 -14.34 0.43
C LEU A 100 33.80 -15.48 0.77
N THR A 101 33.39 -16.73 0.53
CA THR A 101 34.25 -17.90 0.74
C THR A 101 35.46 -17.88 -0.21
N GLY A 102 35.26 -17.48 -1.47
CA GLY A 102 36.35 -17.33 -2.44
C GLY A 102 37.34 -16.22 -2.11
N GLU A 103 36.88 -15.11 -1.52
CA GLU A 103 37.74 -14.04 -1.00
C GLU A 103 38.60 -14.55 0.19
N ILE A 104 38.00 -15.33 1.10
CA ILE A 104 38.71 -15.93 2.24
C ILE A 104 39.81 -16.88 1.76
N ASP A 105 39.55 -17.71 0.75
CA ASP A 105 40.55 -18.63 0.18
C ASP A 105 41.72 -17.89 -0.49
N LYS A 106 41.46 -16.76 -1.15
CA LYS A 106 42.50 -15.89 -1.72
C LYS A 106 43.38 -15.24 -0.65
N ILE A 107 42.81 -14.85 0.48
CA ILE A 107 43.57 -14.30 1.61
C ILE A 107 44.41 -15.41 2.25
N SER A 108 43.83 -16.59 2.47
CA SER A 108 44.51 -17.75 3.05
C SER A 108 45.73 -18.18 2.24
N SER A 109 45.60 -18.24 0.91
CA SER A 109 46.73 -18.57 0.02
C SER A 109 47.87 -17.52 0.03
N LYS A 110 47.56 -16.23 0.17
CA LYS A 110 48.56 -15.15 0.33
C LYS A 110 49.30 -15.21 1.67
N VAL A 111 48.63 -15.62 2.74
CA VAL A 111 49.25 -15.81 4.05
C VAL A 111 50.23 -16.97 4.02
N ILE A 112 49.84 -18.09 3.39
CA ILE A 112 50.71 -19.27 3.24
C ILE A 112 51.97 -18.95 2.42
N SER A 113 51.84 -18.19 1.32
CA SER A 113 53.01 -17.83 0.49
C SER A 113 54.00 -16.91 1.22
N SER A 114 53.51 -15.94 1.99
CA SER A 114 54.36 -15.04 2.78
C SER A 114 55.07 -15.78 3.93
N SER A 115 54.42 -16.76 4.56
CA SER A 115 55.02 -17.58 5.61
C SER A 115 56.19 -18.42 5.12
N ASN A 116 56.09 -18.98 3.90
CA ASN A 116 57.15 -19.79 3.32
C ASN A 116 58.39 -18.96 2.93
N ASP A 117 58.21 -17.71 2.51
CA ASP A 117 59.33 -16.81 2.16
C ASP A 117 60.16 -16.42 3.38
N VAL A 118 59.51 -16.25 4.55
CA VAL A 118 60.19 -15.98 5.83
C VAL A 118 60.99 -17.20 6.30
N LEU A 119 60.42 -18.40 6.19
CA LEU A 119 61.12 -19.64 6.56
C LEU A 119 62.34 -19.90 5.68
N GLY A 120 62.27 -19.59 4.38
CA GLY A 120 63.41 -19.73 3.47
C GLY A 120 64.59 -18.82 3.83
N LYS A 121 64.32 -17.57 4.24
CA LYS A 121 65.37 -16.61 4.64
C LYS A 121 66.04 -16.99 5.96
N LEU A 122 65.32 -17.63 6.88
CA LEU A 122 65.87 -18.10 8.15
C LEU A 122 66.80 -19.32 7.96
N GLY A 123 66.48 -20.20 7.00
CA GLY A 123 67.34 -21.34 6.66
C GLY A 123 68.72 -20.94 6.14
N ALA A 124 68.79 -19.92 5.27
CA ALA A 124 70.06 -19.42 4.72
C ALA A 124 70.98 -18.80 5.78
N ALA A 125 70.42 -18.20 6.84
CA ALA A 125 71.19 -17.66 7.96
C ALA A 125 71.80 -18.77 8.84
N SER A 126 71.13 -19.92 8.96
CA SER A 126 71.63 -21.08 9.70
C SER A 126 72.89 -21.67 9.04
N GLU A 127 72.87 -21.86 7.72
CA GLU A 127 74.01 -22.44 6.99
C GLU A 127 75.29 -21.60 7.09
N THR A 128 75.16 -20.27 7.19
CA THR A 128 76.32 -19.39 7.40
C THR A 128 76.91 -19.47 8.80
N SER A 129 76.10 -19.83 9.81
CA SER A 129 76.55 -20.03 11.19
C SER A 129 77.40 -21.30 11.29
N ASP A 130 76.96 -22.39 10.67
CA ASP A 130 77.64 -23.68 10.73
C ASP A 130 79.04 -23.62 10.06
N GLN A 131 79.17 -22.88 8.94
CA GLN A 131 80.47 -22.68 8.27
C GLN A 131 81.48 -21.88 9.09
N PHE A 132 81.02 -21.02 10.00
CA PHE A 132 81.89 -20.25 10.88
C PHE A 132 82.43 -21.13 12.02
N GLU A 133 81.59 -22.03 12.55
CA GLU A 133 81.95 -22.94 13.63
C GLU A 133 83.01 -23.98 13.21
N ASP A 134 82.93 -24.48 11.97
CA ASP A 134 83.92 -25.42 11.41
C ASP A 134 85.33 -24.79 11.30
N LYS A 135 85.41 -23.54 10.83
CA LYS A 135 86.70 -22.84 10.66
C LYS A 135 87.39 -22.53 11.98
N VAL A 136 86.61 -22.22 13.02
CA VAL A 136 87.14 -22.00 14.36
C VAL A 136 87.67 -23.31 14.95
N SER A 137 86.97 -24.42 14.70
CA SER A 137 87.39 -25.75 15.17
C SER A 137 88.70 -26.22 14.53
N ASP A 138 88.88 -25.99 13.22
CA ASP A 138 90.13 -26.34 12.53
C ASP A 138 91.34 -25.57 13.06
N PHE A 139 91.18 -24.26 13.31
CA PHE A 139 92.25 -23.42 13.86
C PHE A 139 92.67 -23.85 15.28
N CYS A 140 91.69 -24.18 16.14
CA CYS A 140 91.94 -24.70 17.48
C CYS A 140 92.69 -26.04 17.46
N ARG A 141 92.39 -26.90 16.48
CA ARG A 141 93.06 -28.19 16.31
C ARG A 141 94.53 -28.01 15.92
N GLU A 142 94.80 -27.10 14.99
CA GLU A 142 96.16 -26.83 14.51
C GLU A 142 97.08 -26.24 15.62
N LEU A 143 96.52 -25.37 16.47
CA LEU A 143 97.18 -24.86 17.67
C LEU A 143 97.48 -25.96 18.71
N SER A 144 96.56 -26.91 18.87
CA SER A 144 96.75 -28.04 19.79
C SER A 144 97.88 -28.95 19.31
N ASP A 145 97.92 -29.26 18.02
CA ASP A 145 98.94 -30.15 17.44
C ASP A 145 100.34 -29.55 17.55
N THR A 146 100.47 -28.24 17.32
CA THR A 146 101.75 -27.51 17.49
C THR A 146 102.19 -27.46 18.95
N THR A 147 101.27 -27.22 19.89
CA THR A 147 101.57 -27.24 21.33
C THR A 147 102.06 -28.62 21.77
N THR A 148 101.40 -29.69 21.31
CA THR A 148 101.78 -31.07 21.62
C THR A 148 103.16 -31.42 21.04
N SER A 149 103.49 -30.92 19.85
CA SER A 149 104.81 -31.10 19.24
C SER A 149 105.92 -30.40 20.04
N ILE A 150 105.64 -29.22 20.60
CA ILE A 150 106.58 -28.48 21.45
C ILE A 150 106.81 -29.24 22.76
N ASP A 151 105.74 -29.72 23.41
CA ASP A 151 105.84 -30.49 24.66
C ASP A 151 106.63 -31.79 24.47
N ASN A 152 106.41 -32.52 23.37
CA ASN A 152 107.17 -33.73 23.08
C ASN A 152 108.66 -33.45 22.93
N ARG A 153 109.05 -32.38 22.22
CA ARG A 153 110.46 -31.99 22.07
C ARG A 153 111.07 -31.49 23.38
N ALA A 154 110.30 -30.80 24.21
CA ALA A 154 110.75 -30.39 25.54
C ALA A 154 111.00 -31.61 26.45
N SER A 155 110.16 -32.65 26.35
CA SER A 155 110.35 -33.92 27.03
C SER A 155 111.61 -34.65 26.55
N GLU A 156 111.82 -34.75 25.24
CA GLU A 156 113.03 -35.38 24.66
C GLU A 156 114.32 -34.68 25.09
N ILE A 157 114.29 -33.34 25.17
CA ILE A 157 115.43 -32.56 25.69
C ILE A 157 115.64 -32.85 27.18
N SER A 158 114.56 -32.93 27.97
CA SER A 158 114.64 -33.26 29.39
C SER A 158 115.22 -34.65 29.63
N ASP A 159 114.80 -35.65 28.86
CA ASP A 159 115.29 -37.03 28.95
C ASP A 159 116.77 -37.12 28.58
N SER A 160 117.18 -36.42 27.53
CA SER A 160 118.59 -36.35 27.11
C SER A 160 119.47 -35.66 28.15
N VAL A 161 118.96 -34.63 28.84
CA VAL A 161 119.66 -33.97 29.95
C VAL A 161 119.74 -34.89 31.18
N GLY A 162 118.72 -35.71 31.41
CA GLY A 162 118.71 -36.75 32.46
C GLY A 162 119.80 -37.80 32.24
N GLU A 163 119.92 -38.35 31.03
CA GLU A 163 120.94 -39.36 30.70
C GLU A 163 122.37 -38.82 30.88
N ILE A 164 122.63 -37.58 30.46
CA ILE A 164 123.93 -36.92 30.66
C ILE A 164 124.25 -36.75 32.15
N ASN A 165 123.23 -36.44 32.96
CA ASN A 165 123.40 -36.22 34.39
C ASN A 165 123.63 -37.54 35.16
N ASP A 166 123.01 -38.64 34.71
CA ASP A 166 123.20 -39.98 35.28
C ASP A 166 124.56 -40.60 34.92
N GLU A 167 125.11 -40.30 33.74
CA GLU A 167 126.48 -40.69 33.34
C GLU A 167 127.57 -39.94 34.13
N ILE A 168 127.31 -38.70 34.56
CA ILE A 168 128.27 -37.92 35.36
C ILE A 168 128.28 -38.37 36.84
N ALA A 169 127.17 -38.90 37.35
CA ALA A 169 127.03 -39.26 38.76
C ALA A 169 127.76 -40.56 39.17
N ASN A 170 128.08 -41.46 38.23
CA ASN A 170 128.59 -42.80 38.55
C ASN A 170 129.92 -43.16 37.85
N GLY A 171 131.03 -42.76 38.47
CA GLY A 171 132.26 -43.57 38.45
C GLY A 171 133.36 -43.16 37.48
N LEU A 172 134.13 -42.13 37.86
CA LEU A 172 135.55 -42.01 37.50
C LEU A 172 136.31 -43.24 38.01
N VAL A 173 137.04 -43.96 37.13
CA VAL A 173 138.49 -44.25 37.29
C VAL A 173 139.10 -45.21 36.24
N PRO A 174 138.38 -45.99 35.42
CA PRO A 174 139.04 -46.66 34.30
C PRO A 174 138.56 -46.07 32.99
N SER A 175 139.20 -45.00 32.48
CA SER A 175 139.47 -44.83 31.04
C SER A 175 140.11 -43.48 30.72
N LEU A 176 141.44 -43.47 30.73
CA LEU A 176 142.22 -42.58 29.85
C LEU A 176 141.97 -42.88 28.35
N LEU A 177 141.07 -43.82 28.01
CA LEU A 177 140.39 -43.95 26.70
C LEU A 177 139.24 -42.93 26.51
N SER A 178 138.63 -42.44 27.59
CA SER A 178 137.53 -41.49 27.55
C SER A 178 137.95 -40.11 27.06
N ILE A 179 139.23 -39.73 27.11
CA ILE A 179 139.65 -38.43 26.52
C ILE A 179 139.65 -38.49 24.98
N VAL A 180 139.88 -39.67 24.37
CA VAL A 180 139.77 -39.84 22.90
C VAL A 180 138.31 -40.00 22.49
N GLU A 181 137.46 -40.64 23.30
CA GLU A 181 136.02 -40.70 23.07
C GLU A 181 135.30 -39.40 23.43
N ILE A 182 135.77 -38.59 24.39
CA ILE A 182 135.30 -37.22 24.67
C ILE A 182 135.84 -36.27 23.61
N MET A 183 137.01 -36.50 23.01
CA MET A 183 137.43 -35.73 21.84
C MET A 183 136.64 -36.13 20.59
N THR A 184 136.24 -37.40 20.45
CA THR A 184 135.38 -37.87 19.33
C THR A 184 133.91 -37.50 19.54
N ALA A 185 133.44 -37.50 20.79
CA ALA A 185 132.14 -37.03 21.22
C ALA A 185 132.10 -35.50 21.21
N ASN A 186 133.15 -34.77 21.59
CA ASN A 186 133.27 -33.33 21.33
C ASN A 186 133.38 -33.05 19.84
N LYS A 187 134.00 -33.90 19.01
CA LYS A 187 133.99 -33.73 17.55
C LYS A 187 132.61 -34.01 16.96
N LYS A 188 131.84 -34.92 17.55
CA LYS A 188 130.42 -35.16 17.24
C LYS A 188 129.49 -34.09 17.82
N LEU A 189 129.79 -33.49 18.98
CA LEU A 189 129.06 -32.38 19.61
C LEU A 189 129.42 -31.04 18.95
N THR A 190 130.63 -30.90 18.41
CA THR A 190 131.05 -29.77 17.57
C THR A 190 130.58 -29.93 16.12
N ALA A 191 130.30 -31.17 15.68
CA ALA A 191 129.60 -31.45 14.42
C ALA A 191 128.06 -31.47 14.58
N ALA A 192 127.54 -31.55 15.82
CA ALA A 192 126.12 -31.44 16.17
C ALA A 192 125.77 -30.06 16.74
N LEU A 193 126.77 -29.23 17.07
CA LEU A 193 126.59 -27.79 17.07
C LEU A 193 126.14 -27.46 15.65
N PRO A 194 124.97 -26.83 15.50
CA PRO A 194 124.44 -26.55 14.19
C PRO A 194 125.53 -25.87 13.38
N THR A 195 125.88 -26.47 12.24
CA THR A 195 126.87 -25.92 11.32
C THR A 195 126.54 -24.45 11.11
N GLN A 196 127.55 -23.63 10.82
CA GLN A 196 127.33 -22.24 10.49
C GLN A 196 126.17 -22.06 9.48
N GLU A 197 125.93 -23.05 8.61
CA GLU A 197 124.74 -23.23 7.74
C GLU A 197 123.39 -23.44 8.44
N TYR A 198 123.27 -24.26 9.48
CA TYR A 198 122.02 -24.37 10.24
C TYR A 198 121.78 -23.13 11.10
N MET A 199 122.83 -22.56 11.71
CA MET A 199 122.71 -21.29 12.44
C MET A 199 122.37 -20.15 11.48
N THR A 200 122.91 -20.12 10.26
CA THR A 200 122.48 -19.16 9.23
C THR A 200 121.08 -19.49 8.72
N SER A 201 120.68 -20.75 8.57
CA SER A 201 119.31 -21.13 8.20
C SER A 201 118.29 -20.73 9.28
N GLU A 202 118.60 -20.92 10.56
CA GLU A 202 117.76 -20.49 11.67
C GLU A 202 117.82 -18.98 11.86
N LEU A 203 118.97 -18.32 11.63
CA LEU A 203 119.05 -16.86 11.60
C LEU A 203 118.33 -16.26 10.40
N ASP A 204 118.29 -16.95 9.26
CA ASP A 204 117.53 -16.60 8.06
C ASP A 204 116.05 -16.85 8.31
N LYS A 205 115.66 -17.94 8.98
CA LYS A 205 114.28 -18.15 9.45
C LYS A 205 113.89 -17.10 10.47
N VAL A 206 114.76 -16.72 11.40
CA VAL A 206 114.51 -15.65 12.37
C VAL A 206 114.45 -14.30 11.68
N ALA A 207 115.27 -14.05 10.65
CA ALA A 207 115.21 -12.85 9.83
C ALA A 207 113.91 -12.82 8.99
N ASN A 208 113.49 -13.95 8.45
CA ASN A 208 112.27 -14.10 7.67
C ASN A 208 111.03 -14.05 8.57
N MET A 209 111.07 -14.62 9.78
CA MET A 209 110.05 -14.45 10.81
C MET A 209 110.01 -13.02 11.33
N ARG A 210 111.16 -12.34 11.44
CA ARG A 210 111.21 -10.92 11.80
C ARG A 210 110.64 -10.04 10.69
N GLN A 211 110.91 -10.40 9.43
CA GLN A 211 110.32 -9.77 8.26
C GLN A 211 108.81 -10.00 8.21
N GLN A 212 108.36 -11.25 8.40
CA GLN A 212 106.94 -11.57 8.54
C GLN A 212 106.32 -10.85 9.73
N ALA A 213 107.00 -10.75 10.86
CA ALA A 213 106.50 -10.02 12.03
C ALA A 213 106.39 -8.52 11.74
N THR A 214 107.30 -7.94 10.95
CA THR A 214 107.16 -6.55 10.47
C THR A 214 106.05 -6.41 9.45
N GLU A 215 105.88 -7.34 8.51
CA GLU A 215 104.79 -7.35 7.54
C GLU A 215 103.43 -7.54 8.22
N PHE A 216 103.36 -8.40 9.24
CA PHE A 216 102.19 -8.58 10.10
C PHE A 216 101.93 -7.31 10.91
N LYS A 217 102.97 -6.68 11.47
CA LYS A 217 102.81 -5.41 12.18
C LYS A 217 102.26 -4.33 11.26
N GLU A 218 102.81 -4.18 10.06
CA GLU A 218 102.30 -3.25 9.06
C GLU A 218 100.90 -3.62 8.58
N ALA A 219 100.58 -4.92 8.44
CA ALA A 219 99.24 -5.38 8.10
C ALA A 219 98.25 -5.09 9.23
N VAL A 220 98.65 -5.24 10.50
CA VAL A 220 97.86 -4.87 11.67
C VAL A 220 97.66 -3.36 11.71
N GLU A 221 98.70 -2.55 11.47
CA GLU A 221 98.56 -1.08 11.39
C GLU A 221 97.64 -0.65 10.24
N ARG A 222 97.72 -1.30 9.07
CA ARG A 222 96.76 -1.10 7.96
C ARG A 222 95.35 -1.52 8.34
N LEU A 223 95.18 -2.67 9.00
CA LEU A 223 93.87 -3.16 9.45
C LEU A 223 93.28 -2.27 10.55
N VAL A 224 94.12 -1.70 11.43
CA VAL A 224 93.70 -0.70 12.42
C VAL A 224 93.23 0.56 11.71
N GLY A 225 93.97 1.04 10.69
CA GLY A 225 93.53 2.15 9.85
C GLY A 225 92.18 1.88 9.17
N VAL A 226 92.04 0.71 8.52
CA VAL A 226 90.78 0.29 7.89
C VAL A 226 89.66 0.14 8.91
N ASN A 227 89.93 -0.38 10.11
CA ASN A 227 88.92 -0.46 11.17
C ASN A 227 88.49 0.93 11.66
N GLU A 228 89.42 1.87 11.74
CA GLU A 228 89.12 3.25 12.14
C GLU A 228 88.28 3.94 11.05
N ASP A 229 88.64 3.74 9.77
CA ASP A 229 87.87 4.23 8.63
C ASP A 229 86.48 3.60 8.58
N LEU A 230 86.37 2.28 8.73
CA LEU A 230 85.08 1.58 8.81
C LEU A 230 84.25 2.02 10.01
N ARG A 231 84.89 2.34 11.14
CA ARG A 231 84.21 2.87 12.32
C ARG A 231 83.68 4.28 12.06
N ASN A 232 84.45 5.12 11.38
CA ASN A 232 84.02 6.45 10.96
C ASN A 232 82.87 6.36 9.94
N ASP A 233 82.98 5.46 8.95
CA ASP A 233 81.92 5.18 7.98
C ASP A 233 80.67 4.64 8.65
N ALA A 234 80.79 3.75 9.64
CA ALA A 234 79.66 3.27 10.44
C ALA A 234 78.96 4.42 11.18
N VAL A 235 79.72 5.34 11.78
CA VAL A 235 79.16 6.53 12.44
C VAL A 235 78.46 7.45 11.43
N VAL A 236 79.03 7.64 10.23
CA VAL A 236 78.40 8.42 9.16
C VAL A 236 77.10 7.75 8.69
N LEU A 237 77.12 6.44 8.47
CA LEU A 237 75.94 5.67 8.06
C LEU A 237 74.86 5.66 9.15
N GLU A 238 75.23 5.58 10.43
CA GLU A 238 74.30 5.73 11.56
C GLU A 238 73.67 7.12 11.58
N ALA A 239 74.46 8.17 11.34
CA ALA A 239 73.95 9.54 11.25
C ALA A 239 73.01 9.72 10.04
N GLU A 240 73.36 9.20 8.87
CA GLU A 240 72.50 9.21 7.68
C GLU A 240 71.21 8.40 7.91
N ALA A 241 71.31 7.23 8.53
CA ALA A 241 70.14 6.42 8.88
C ALA A 241 69.24 7.19 9.86
N ALA A 242 69.79 7.84 10.88
CA ALA A 242 69.04 8.67 11.81
C ALA A 242 68.37 9.87 11.14
N VAL A 243 68.97 10.46 10.10
CA VAL A 243 68.35 11.53 9.30
C VAL A 243 67.22 10.98 8.42
N ARG A 244 67.43 9.84 7.76
CA ARG A 244 66.40 9.18 6.94
C ARG A 244 65.22 8.71 7.79
N ILE A 245 65.47 8.17 8.98
CA ILE A 245 64.43 7.78 9.93
C ILE A 245 63.62 9.02 10.35
N ARG A 246 64.27 10.12 10.73
CA ARG A 246 63.57 11.37 11.09
C ARG A 246 62.74 11.95 9.94
N ALA A 247 63.27 11.90 8.72
CA ALA A 247 62.52 12.33 7.54
C ALA A 247 61.31 11.43 7.26
N ALA A 248 61.46 10.11 7.42
CA ALA A 248 60.38 9.15 7.29
C ALA A 248 59.33 9.31 8.39
N GLU A 249 59.74 9.57 9.64
CA GLU A 249 58.85 9.88 10.77
C GLU A 249 58.06 11.16 10.52
N SER A 250 58.73 12.24 10.09
CA SER A 250 58.05 13.49 9.75
C SER A 250 57.06 13.33 8.57
N SER A 251 57.43 12.55 7.56
CA SER A 251 56.54 12.21 6.44
C SER A 251 55.35 11.36 6.90
N ARG A 252 55.58 10.36 7.77
CA ARG A 252 54.53 9.54 8.37
C ARG A 252 53.57 10.38 9.21
N ASP A 253 54.09 11.27 10.05
CA ASP A 253 53.27 12.11 10.92
C ASP A 253 52.45 13.12 10.09
N SER A 254 53.00 13.65 9.01
CA SER A 254 52.27 14.44 8.01
C SER A 254 51.14 13.62 7.34
N ALA A 255 51.42 12.37 6.95
CA ALA A 255 50.42 11.47 6.37
C ALA A 255 49.32 11.09 7.39
N LEU A 256 49.68 10.85 8.65
CA LEU A 256 48.74 10.58 9.74
C LEU A 256 47.85 11.80 10.03
N SER A 257 48.40 13.01 9.99
CA SER A 257 47.61 14.24 10.11
C SER A 257 46.59 14.35 8.98
N LYS A 258 47.01 14.15 7.72
CA LYS A 258 46.10 14.16 6.56
C LYS A 258 45.02 13.08 6.66
N LEU A 259 45.38 11.90 7.15
CA LEU A 259 44.44 10.80 7.36
C LEU A 259 43.43 11.13 8.47
N ALA A 260 43.86 11.79 9.54
CA ALA A 260 42.98 12.26 10.61
C ALA A 260 42.01 13.34 10.10
N ASP A 261 42.47 14.27 9.27
CA ASP A 261 41.64 15.30 8.65
C ASP A 261 40.60 14.68 7.71
N GLU A 262 40.99 13.70 6.89
CA GLU A 262 40.06 13.04 5.98
C GLU A 262 39.08 12.14 6.74
N LYS A 263 39.51 11.48 7.83
CA LYS A 263 38.60 10.78 8.74
C LYS A 263 37.58 11.73 9.36
N ALA A 264 38.00 12.92 9.78
CA ALA A 264 37.08 13.95 10.27
C ALA A 264 36.12 14.47 9.19
N ARG A 265 36.55 14.53 7.92
CA ARG A 265 35.66 14.85 6.79
C ARG A 265 34.66 13.74 6.48
N VAL A 266 35.06 12.49 6.57
CA VAL A 266 34.16 11.34 6.43
C VAL A 266 33.12 11.33 7.53
N VAL A 267 33.51 11.49 8.80
CA VAL A 267 32.56 11.59 9.93
C VAL A 267 31.54 12.71 9.72
N ARG A 268 31.98 13.89 9.24
CA ARG A 268 31.06 14.99 8.90
C ARG A 268 30.12 14.64 7.75
N ARG A 269 30.58 13.90 6.74
CA ARG A 269 29.72 13.42 5.64
C ARG A 269 28.72 12.40 6.14
N ASP A 270 29.14 11.47 6.97
CA ASP A 270 28.28 10.44 7.56
C ASP A 270 27.19 11.08 8.43
N SER A 271 27.55 12.06 9.28
CA SER A 271 26.56 12.83 10.04
C SER A 271 25.57 13.54 9.11
N ARG A 272 26.04 14.11 7.99
CA ARG A 272 25.16 14.79 7.02
C ARG A 272 24.25 13.83 6.26
N ILE A 273 24.75 12.63 5.93
CA ILE A 273 23.95 11.57 5.31
C ILE A 273 22.86 11.14 6.28
N MET A 274 23.20 10.93 7.55
CA MET A 274 22.24 10.54 8.58
C MET A 274 21.11 11.57 8.76
N HIS A 275 21.43 12.87 8.74
CA HIS A 275 20.40 13.93 8.78
C HIS A 275 19.54 13.95 7.51
N LEU A 276 20.14 13.71 6.33
CA LEU A 276 19.37 13.63 5.07
C LEU A 276 18.48 12.39 4.99
N GLU A 277 18.87 11.28 5.63
CA GLU A 277 18.05 10.08 5.77
C GLU A 277 16.86 10.34 6.70
N GLU A 278 17.08 11.05 7.82
CA GLU A 278 16.02 11.48 8.74
C GLU A 278 15.03 12.45 8.05
N ASP A 279 15.54 13.45 7.32
CA ASP A 279 14.71 14.38 6.52
C ASP A 279 13.93 13.64 5.40
N LEU A 280 14.52 12.61 4.79
CA LEU A 280 13.88 11.81 3.77
C LEU A 280 12.75 10.96 4.37
N GLU A 281 12.98 10.36 5.54
CA GLU A 281 11.98 9.57 6.28
C GLU A 281 10.80 10.45 6.72
N GLU A 282 11.07 11.64 7.26
CA GLU A 282 10.03 12.62 7.64
C GLU A 282 9.22 13.10 6.42
N SER A 283 9.88 13.30 5.28
CA SER A 283 9.23 13.64 4.00
C SER A 283 8.38 12.48 3.46
N GLN A 284 8.84 11.24 3.64
CA GLN A 284 8.13 10.04 3.20
C GLN A 284 6.89 9.77 4.07
N GLU A 285 6.99 9.97 5.37
CA GLU A 285 5.85 9.94 6.30
C GLU A 285 4.83 11.03 5.98
N SER A 286 5.29 12.27 5.75
CA SER A 286 4.43 13.38 5.31
C SER A 286 3.73 13.09 3.98
N ALA A 287 4.42 12.45 3.03
CA ALA A 287 3.85 12.05 1.75
C ALA A 287 2.82 10.92 1.89
N GLN A 288 3.06 9.95 2.78
CA GLN A 288 2.09 8.89 3.11
C GLN A 288 0.84 9.48 3.79
N GLN A 289 1.02 10.40 4.74
CA GLN A 289 -0.08 11.11 5.38
C GLN A 289 -0.90 11.94 4.37
N ALA A 290 -0.24 12.65 3.46
CA ALA A 290 -0.91 13.35 2.36
C ALA A 290 -1.62 12.41 1.37
N GLY A 291 -1.18 11.15 1.27
CA GLY A 291 -1.88 10.07 0.55
C GLY A 291 -3.18 9.67 1.24
N VAL A 292 -3.13 9.46 2.56
CA VAL A 292 -4.31 9.16 3.38
C VAL A 292 -5.35 10.28 3.30
N TYR A 293 -4.93 11.53 3.48
CA TYR A 293 -5.85 12.68 3.35
C TYR A 293 -6.46 12.82 1.96
N ARG A 294 -5.72 12.46 0.89
CA ARG A 294 -6.27 12.44 -0.48
C ARG A 294 -7.32 11.34 -0.67
N GLN A 295 -7.13 10.19 -0.05
CA GLN A 295 -8.08 9.08 -0.10
C GLN A 295 -9.34 9.38 0.73
N GLU A 296 -9.19 10.06 1.87
CA GLU A 296 -10.32 10.55 2.65
C GLU A 296 -11.09 11.64 1.91
N LEU A 297 -10.39 12.59 1.28
CA LEU A 297 -11.03 13.61 0.43
C LEU A 297 -11.77 13.01 -0.77
N SER A 298 -11.24 11.94 -1.38
CA SER A 298 -11.95 11.28 -2.49
C SER A 298 -13.19 10.54 -2.01
N LYS A 299 -13.15 9.90 -0.83
CA LYS A 299 -14.33 9.33 -0.18
C LYS A 299 -15.37 10.38 0.15
N VAL A 300 -14.98 11.46 0.85
CA VAL A 300 -15.89 12.56 1.20
C VAL A 300 -16.49 13.21 -0.04
N LYS A 301 -15.72 13.34 -1.13
CA LYS A 301 -16.23 13.84 -2.41
C LYS A 301 -17.27 12.89 -3.03
N ALA A 302 -17.01 11.58 -3.02
CA ALA A 302 -17.97 10.59 -3.53
C ALA A 302 -19.25 10.55 -2.69
N GLU A 303 -19.13 10.62 -1.36
CA GLU A 303 -20.26 10.72 -0.43
C GLU A 303 -21.06 12.01 -0.63
N LEU A 304 -20.39 13.13 -0.91
CA LEU A 304 -21.06 14.40 -1.22
C LEU A 304 -21.78 14.36 -2.57
N GLU A 305 -21.20 13.73 -3.59
CA GLU A 305 -21.84 13.52 -4.89
C GLU A 305 -23.07 12.61 -4.75
N GLN A 306 -22.98 11.53 -3.96
CA GLN A 306 -24.10 10.62 -3.65
C GLN A 306 -25.18 11.30 -2.77
N SER A 307 -24.78 12.16 -1.84
CA SER A 307 -25.71 12.99 -1.08
C SER A 307 -26.40 14.03 -1.98
N GLY A 308 -25.68 14.55 -2.98
CA GLY A 308 -26.24 15.43 -4.00
C GLY A 308 -27.31 14.76 -4.85
N THR A 309 -27.04 13.55 -5.35
CA THR A 309 -28.01 12.79 -6.16
C THR A 309 -29.23 12.38 -5.35
N SER A 310 -29.04 11.88 -4.13
CA SER A 310 -30.17 11.54 -3.24
C SER A 310 -31.01 12.77 -2.84
N SER A 311 -30.39 13.95 -2.70
CA SER A 311 -31.11 15.22 -2.47
C SER A 311 -31.94 15.65 -3.69
N GLU A 312 -31.44 15.46 -4.91
CA GLU A 312 -32.21 15.72 -6.13
C GLU A 312 -33.37 14.74 -6.31
N GLU A 313 -33.15 13.45 -6.04
CA GLU A 313 -34.20 12.42 -6.02
C GLU A 313 -35.27 12.73 -4.96
N LEU A 314 -34.87 13.15 -3.76
CA LEU A 314 -35.80 13.61 -2.72
C LEU A 314 -36.59 14.86 -3.14
N LYS A 315 -35.97 15.80 -3.85
CA LYS A 315 -36.70 16.95 -4.40
C LYS A 315 -37.72 16.52 -5.47
N ALA A 316 -37.36 15.56 -6.31
CA ALA A 316 -38.27 15.01 -7.32
C ALA A 316 -39.44 14.26 -6.69
N THR A 317 -39.20 13.43 -5.68
CA THR A 317 -40.27 12.73 -4.95
C THR A 317 -41.17 13.69 -4.17
N VAL A 318 -40.61 14.72 -3.53
CA VAL A 318 -41.42 15.77 -2.87
C VAL A 318 -42.27 16.55 -3.86
N ALA A 319 -41.75 16.86 -5.05
CA ALA A 319 -42.53 17.52 -6.10
C ALA A 319 -43.68 16.63 -6.60
N GLU A 320 -43.42 15.34 -6.79
CA GLU A 320 -44.42 14.36 -7.19
C GLU A 320 -45.50 14.16 -6.11
N LEU A 321 -45.10 14.04 -4.84
CA LEU A 321 -46.03 13.95 -3.71
C LEU A 321 -46.91 15.20 -3.57
N ARG A 322 -46.36 16.40 -3.81
CA ARG A 322 -47.15 17.65 -3.84
C ARG A 322 -48.18 17.63 -4.96
N ARG A 323 -47.82 17.09 -6.12
CA ARG A 323 -48.73 16.95 -7.27
C ARG A 323 -49.84 15.95 -6.99
N GLN A 324 -49.51 14.81 -6.37
CA GLN A 324 -50.49 13.82 -5.93
C GLN A 324 -51.43 14.38 -4.86
N LEU A 325 -50.89 15.10 -3.86
CA LEU A 325 -51.69 15.75 -2.83
C LEU A 325 -52.66 16.79 -3.43
N ALA A 326 -52.22 17.61 -4.39
CA ALA A 326 -53.09 18.55 -5.07
C ALA A 326 -54.20 17.85 -5.86
N HIS A 327 -53.89 16.72 -6.52
CA HIS A 327 -54.88 15.91 -7.21
C HIS A 327 -55.92 15.32 -6.26
N GLU A 328 -55.49 14.75 -5.13
CA GLU A 328 -56.39 14.19 -4.12
C GLU A 328 -57.25 15.26 -3.47
N MET A 329 -56.71 16.46 -3.22
CA MET A 329 -57.51 17.61 -2.74
C MET A 329 -58.59 18.01 -3.75
N GLU A 330 -58.28 17.99 -5.05
CA GLU A 330 -59.26 18.27 -6.10
C GLU A 330 -60.34 17.18 -6.18
N GLN A 331 -59.96 15.90 -6.10
CA GLN A 331 -60.91 14.79 -6.07
C GLN A 331 -61.79 14.84 -4.81
N ASN A 332 -61.22 15.17 -3.66
CA ASN A 332 -61.97 15.33 -2.43
C ASN A 332 -62.97 16.51 -2.53
N GLY A 333 -62.57 17.61 -3.17
CA GLY A 333 -63.49 18.71 -3.52
C GLY A 333 -64.68 18.24 -4.37
N LYS A 334 -64.40 17.49 -5.44
CA LYS A 334 -65.45 16.89 -6.31
C LYS A 334 -66.33 15.89 -5.55
N CYS A 335 -65.76 15.10 -4.66
CA CYS A 335 -66.51 14.16 -3.80
C CYS A 335 -67.40 14.91 -2.80
N SER A 336 -66.91 16.01 -2.21
CA SER A 336 -67.68 16.86 -1.30
C SER A 336 -68.85 17.55 -2.00
N GLU A 337 -68.66 18.03 -3.24
CA GLU A 337 -69.74 18.59 -4.07
C GLU A 337 -70.81 17.53 -4.37
N ARG A 338 -70.39 16.32 -4.77
CA ARG A 338 -71.32 15.22 -5.04
C ARG A 338 -72.05 14.74 -3.78
N LEU A 339 -71.39 14.76 -2.63
CA LEU A 339 -72.04 14.48 -1.34
C LEU A 339 -73.11 15.52 -1.04
N SER A 340 -72.82 16.81 -1.27
CA SER A 340 -73.78 17.90 -1.08
C SER A 340 -74.98 17.75 -2.02
N GLU A 341 -74.75 17.40 -3.29
CA GLU A 341 -75.82 17.14 -4.27
C GLU A 341 -76.70 15.94 -3.88
N VAL A 342 -76.08 14.84 -3.40
CA VAL A 342 -76.82 13.68 -2.90
C VAL A 342 -77.63 14.02 -1.65
N GLN A 343 -77.09 14.86 -0.77
CA GLN A 343 -77.77 15.31 0.43
C GLN A 343 -78.99 16.18 0.10
N GLU A 344 -78.87 17.11 -0.84
CA GLU A 344 -80.00 17.90 -1.34
C GLU A 344 -81.08 17.02 -1.98
N ARG A 345 -80.69 16.00 -2.76
CA ARG A 345 -81.63 15.03 -3.34
C ARG A 345 -82.33 14.17 -2.28
N LEU A 346 -81.65 13.84 -1.19
CA LEU A 346 -82.24 13.13 -0.06
C LEU A 346 -83.27 14.01 0.64
N GLU A 347 -82.95 15.28 0.91
CA GLU A 347 -83.87 16.24 1.51
C GLU A 347 -85.12 16.46 0.63
N GLN A 348 -84.96 16.59 -0.69
CA GLN A 348 -86.07 16.65 -1.63
C GLN A 348 -86.93 15.38 -1.61
N ARG A 349 -86.30 14.20 -1.55
CA ARG A 349 -87.03 12.92 -1.47
C ARG A 349 -87.79 12.79 -0.16
N ASP A 350 -87.20 13.24 0.95
CA ASP A 350 -87.84 13.20 2.26
C ASP A 350 -89.04 14.16 2.30
N SER A 351 -88.96 15.33 1.67
CA SER A 351 -90.11 16.23 1.45
C SER A 351 -91.21 15.53 0.65
N MET A 352 -90.86 14.88 -0.45
CA MET A 352 -91.82 14.12 -1.29
C MET A 352 -92.45 12.94 -0.53
N CYS A 353 -91.70 12.26 0.33
CA CYS A 353 -92.22 11.21 1.20
C CYS A 353 -93.23 11.76 2.21
N HIS A 354 -92.98 12.94 2.80
CA HIS A 354 -93.93 13.61 3.68
C HIS A 354 -95.22 13.99 2.95
N GLU A 355 -95.12 14.57 1.74
CA GLU A 355 -96.29 14.90 0.91
C GLU A 355 -97.12 13.67 0.54
N LEU A 356 -96.47 12.58 0.14
CA LEU A 356 -97.15 11.31 -0.17
C LEU A 356 -97.80 10.70 1.07
N GLN A 357 -97.19 10.86 2.24
CA GLN A 357 -97.74 10.37 3.51
C GLN A 357 -98.94 11.20 3.99
N GLU A 358 -98.92 12.50 3.76
CA GLU A 358 -100.07 13.39 3.97
C GLU A 358 -101.21 13.05 2.99
N ALA A 359 -100.92 12.88 1.71
CA ALA A 359 -101.89 12.45 0.70
C ALA A 359 -102.53 11.09 1.06
N ARG A 360 -101.72 10.13 1.52
CA ARG A 360 -102.21 8.84 2.03
C ARG A 360 -103.15 9.03 3.22
N SER A 361 -102.80 9.89 4.16
CA SER A 361 -103.61 10.15 5.35
C SER A 361 -104.95 10.79 4.97
N ASN A 362 -104.95 11.72 4.01
CA ASN A 362 -106.16 12.34 3.48
C ASN A 362 -107.06 11.31 2.76
N LEU A 363 -106.50 10.46 1.91
CA LEU A 363 -107.26 9.39 1.23
C LEU A 363 -107.84 8.37 2.23
N GLN A 364 -107.11 8.03 3.31
CA GLN A 364 -107.62 7.18 4.37
C GLN A 364 -108.79 7.83 5.13
N HIS A 365 -108.75 9.15 5.32
CA HIS A 365 -109.85 9.89 5.90
C HIS A 365 -111.08 9.89 4.99
N GLU A 366 -110.92 10.21 3.69
CA GLU A 366 -112.01 10.18 2.70
C GLU A 366 -112.64 8.79 2.59
N LEU A 367 -111.83 7.72 2.58
CA LEU A 367 -112.32 6.35 2.53
C LEU A 367 -113.12 5.96 3.79
N SER A 368 -112.73 6.52 4.94
CA SER A 368 -113.45 6.32 6.21
C SER A 368 -114.78 7.07 6.23
N GLU A 369 -114.83 8.30 5.71
CA GLU A 369 -116.07 9.07 5.56
C GLU A 369 -117.04 8.40 4.57
N LEU A 370 -116.54 7.93 3.41
CA LEU A 370 -117.36 7.23 2.42
C LEU A 370 -117.94 5.93 2.99
N ARG A 371 -117.15 5.14 3.72
CA ARG A 371 -117.63 3.93 4.41
C ARG A 371 -118.67 4.25 5.48
N SER A 372 -118.50 5.34 6.23
CA SER A 372 -119.48 5.79 7.22
C SER A 372 -120.80 6.22 6.54
N LYS A 373 -120.71 6.92 5.42
CA LYS A 373 -121.87 7.40 4.65
C LYS A 373 -122.64 6.28 3.97
N GLU A 374 -121.96 5.32 3.34
CA GLU A 374 -122.60 4.11 2.78
C GLU A 374 -123.25 3.25 3.87
N ALA A 375 -122.62 3.10 5.04
CA ALA A 375 -123.19 2.35 6.15
C ALA A 375 -124.46 3.02 6.72
N LEU A 376 -124.48 4.36 6.81
CA LEU A 376 -125.66 5.12 7.22
C LEU A 376 -126.81 5.04 6.20
N ASP A 377 -126.51 5.14 4.90
CA ASP A 377 -127.52 5.02 3.84
C ASP A 377 -128.09 3.60 3.72
N LEU A 378 -127.27 2.56 3.89
CA LEU A 378 -127.73 1.17 3.96
C LEU A 378 -128.62 0.93 5.19
N ARG A 379 -128.22 1.45 6.36
CA ARG A 379 -129.01 1.33 7.59
C ARG A 379 -130.37 2.01 7.44
N LYS A 380 -130.42 3.21 6.86
CA LYS A 380 -131.67 3.92 6.58
C LYS A 380 -132.57 3.16 5.60
N LYS A 381 -132.00 2.59 4.53
CA LYS A 381 -132.76 1.74 3.59
C LYS A 381 -133.33 0.49 4.26
N PHE A 382 -132.59 -0.16 5.16
CA PHE A 382 -133.10 -1.29 5.94
C PHE A 382 -134.24 -0.88 6.89
N GLU A 383 -134.14 0.28 7.52
CA GLU A 383 -135.16 0.81 8.43
C GLU A 383 -136.45 1.20 7.69
N ASP A 384 -136.33 1.80 6.50
CA ASP A 384 -137.44 2.10 5.59
C ASP A 384 -138.11 0.81 5.05
N HIS A 385 -137.32 -0.24 4.80
CA HIS A 385 -137.87 -1.56 4.46
C HIS A 385 -138.58 -2.24 5.63
N LEU A 386 -138.03 -2.17 6.84
CA LEU A 386 -138.67 -2.73 8.03
C LEU A 386 -139.99 -2.02 8.35
N THR A 387 -140.06 -0.70 8.23
CA THR A 387 -141.30 0.06 8.42
C THR A 387 -142.35 -0.26 7.35
N SER A 388 -141.94 -0.39 6.08
CA SER A 388 -142.83 -0.83 4.98
C SER A 388 -143.39 -2.25 5.19
N VAL A 389 -142.54 -3.20 5.59
CA VAL A 389 -142.94 -4.58 5.89
C VAL A 389 -143.86 -4.61 7.11
N ASN A 390 -143.59 -3.82 8.15
CA ASN A 390 -144.43 -3.76 9.35
C ASN A 390 -145.84 -3.21 9.02
N ILE A 391 -145.94 -2.16 8.19
CA ILE A 391 -147.24 -1.64 7.71
C ILE A 391 -147.97 -2.70 6.88
N SER A 392 -147.26 -3.44 6.01
CA SER A 392 -147.86 -4.53 5.22
C SER A 392 -148.34 -5.69 6.09
N LEU A 393 -147.61 -6.03 7.15
CA LEU A 393 -147.96 -7.08 8.11
C LEU A 393 -149.12 -6.66 9.01
N GLU A 394 -149.16 -5.41 9.50
CA GLU A 394 -150.31 -4.88 10.26
C GLU A 394 -151.59 -4.92 9.41
N ARG A 395 -151.48 -4.62 8.10
CA ARG A 395 -152.59 -4.72 7.15
C ARG A 395 -153.03 -6.17 6.94
N GLN A 396 -152.09 -7.10 6.73
CA GLN A 396 -152.38 -8.53 6.64
C GLN A 396 -153.00 -9.09 7.92
N VAL A 397 -152.55 -8.67 9.11
CA VAL A 397 -153.11 -9.09 10.40
C VAL A 397 -154.52 -8.51 10.59
N SER A 398 -154.78 -7.30 10.12
CA SER A 398 -156.12 -6.70 10.15
C SER A 398 -157.10 -7.42 9.21
N ASP A 399 -156.64 -7.80 8.01
CA ASP A 399 -157.41 -8.60 7.05
C ASP A 399 -157.63 -10.03 7.59
N GLN A 400 -156.64 -10.62 8.24
CA GLN A 400 -156.73 -11.93 8.90
C GLN A 400 -157.71 -11.92 10.08
N ARG A 401 -157.76 -10.86 10.90
CA ARG A 401 -158.74 -10.74 12.00
C ARG A 401 -160.19 -10.61 11.49
N SER A 402 -160.38 -9.98 10.32
CA SER A 402 -161.67 -9.94 9.61
C SER A 402 -162.05 -11.33 9.06
N HIS A 403 -161.07 -12.08 8.56
CA HIS A 403 -161.25 -13.47 8.14
C HIS A 403 -161.57 -14.41 9.32
N ASP A 404 -160.85 -14.29 10.44
CA ASP A 404 -161.05 -15.10 11.65
C ASP A 404 -162.42 -14.87 12.30
N GLN A 405 -162.97 -13.66 12.21
CA GLN A 405 -164.34 -13.38 12.65
C GLN A 405 -165.39 -14.08 11.76
N SER A 406 -165.10 -14.26 10.47
CA SER A 406 -165.93 -15.07 9.56
C SER A 406 -165.76 -16.58 9.78
N VAL A 407 -164.55 -17.03 10.16
CA VAL A 407 -164.26 -18.43 10.50
C VAL A 407 -164.89 -18.85 11.83
N ARG A 408 -165.02 -17.95 12.82
CA ARG A 408 -165.75 -18.24 14.07
C ARG A 408 -167.22 -18.54 13.83
N ASN A 409 -167.88 -17.77 12.97
CA ASN A 409 -169.26 -18.02 12.55
C ASN A 409 -169.42 -19.36 11.80
N LEU A 410 -168.38 -19.81 11.08
CA LEU A 410 -168.32 -21.14 10.44
C LEU A 410 -167.98 -22.27 11.44
N THR A 411 -167.21 -22.00 12.49
CA THR A 411 -166.77 -22.98 13.49
C THR A 411 -167.93 -23.43 14.38
N ASP A 412 -168.87 -22.54 14.71
CA ASP A 412 -170.09 -22.91 15.44
C ASP A 412 -171.03 -23.80 14.60
N SER A 413 -171.00 -23.66 13.27
CA SER A 413 -171.70 -24.54 12.32
C SER A 413 -171.01 -25.90 12.18
N TRP A 414 -169.67 -25.93 12.12
CA TRP A 414 -168.86 -27.15 11.98
C TRP A 414 -168.78 -28.01 13.25
N ASN A 415 -168.95 -27.42 14.44
CA ASN A 415 -168.95 -28.16 15.71
C ASN A 415 -170.12 -29.15 15.86
N ASN A 416 -171.19 -28.96 15.09
CA ASN A 416 -172.31 -29.89 15.03
C ASN A 416 -172.06 -31.05 14.03
N GLU A 417 -171.19 -30.84 13.04
CA GLU A 417 -170.86 -31.82 11.99
C GLU A 417 -169.65 -32.69 12.36
N ARG A 418 -168.67 -32.13 13.09
CA ARG A 418 -167.48 -32.84 13.60
C ARG A 418 -167.81 -34.00 14.56
N ARG A 419 -168.92 -33.93 15.30
CA ARG A 419 -169.41 -35.02 16.16
C ARG A 419 -169.82 -36.27 15.36
N ALA A 420 -170.17 -36.11 14.08
CA ALA A 420 -170.53 -37.20 13.18
C ALA A 420 -169.33 -37.87 12.49
N LEU A 421 -168.24 -37.11 12.27
CA LEU A 421 -167.05 -37.60 11.54
C LEU A 421 -165.99 -38.27 12.44
N THR A 422 -166.02 -38.07 13.77
CA THR A 422 -165.18 -38.79 14.74
C THR A 422 -165.39 -40.31 14.71
N GLY A 423 -166.54 -40.79 14.23
CA GLY A 423 -166.78 -42.23 14.03
C GLY A 423 -166.06 -42.86 12.82
N GLN A 424 -165.52 -42.06 11.88
CA GLN A 424 -164.93 -42.57 10.63
C GLN A 424 -163.39 -42.64 10.66
N ILE A 425 -162.73 -41.94 11.59
CA ILE A 425 -161.27 -41.78 11.60
C ILE A 425 -160.55 -42.99 12.22
N SER A 426 -161.19 -43.76 13.11
CA SER A 426 -160.63 -45.02 13.66
C SER A 426 -160.38 -46.12 12.61
N ALA A 427 -160.84 -45.95 11.37
CA ALA A 427 -160.61 -46.89 10.27
C ALA A 427 -159.33 -46.62 9.44
N LYS A 428 -158.67 -45.46 9.61
CA LYS A 428 -157.53 -45.06 8.76
C LYS A 428 -156.15 -45.36 9.35
N ASP A 429 -156.07 -45.75 10.61
CA ASP A 429 -154.82 -46.17 11.31
C ASP A 429 -154.15 -47.42 10.70
N SER A 430 -154.87 -48.21 9.89
CA SER A 430 -154.30 -49.32 9.13
C SER A 430 -153.36 -48.90 7.98
N THR A 431 -153.28 -47.62 7.65
CA THR A 431 -152.47 -47.14 6.49
C THR A 431 -150.98 -46.96 6.82
N ILE A 432 -150.61 -47.05 8.10
CA ILE A 432 -149.24 -46.83 8.61
C ILE A 432 -148.28 -47.97 8.21
N GLU A 433 -148.79 -49.15 7.81
CA GLU A 433 -148.02 -50.27 7.24
C GLU A 433 -147.24 -49.93 5.95
N LEU A 434 -147.58 -48.80 5.30
CA LEU A 434 -146.94 -48.33 4.06
C LEU A 434 -145.52 -47.75 4.27
N GLN A 435 -145.11 -47.50 5.51
CA GLN A 435 -143.78 -46.97 5.85
C GLN A 435 -142.61 -47.95 5.59
N SER A 436 -142.88 -49.18 5.16
CA SER A 436 -141.83 -50.18 4.85
C SER A 436 -141.02 -49.90 3.57
N GLY A 437 -141.40 -48.89 2.77
CA GLY A 437 -140.73 -48.53 1.50
C GLY A 437 -139.40 -47.77 1.64
N TYR A 438 -139.13 -47.13 2.78
CA TYR A 438 -137.98 -46.23 2.94
C TYR A 438 -136.61 -46.94 3.03
N ILE A 439 -136.59 -48.24 3.34
CA ILE A 439 -135.36 -49.02 3.57
C ILE A 439 -134.59 -49.31 2.26
N LYS A 440 -135.24 -49.13 1.08
CA LYS A 440 -134.65 -49.44 -0.23
C LYS A 440 -133.56 -48.45 -0.69
N THR A 441 -133.51 -47.25 -0.10
CA THR A 441 -132.65 -46.14 -0.56
C THR A 441 -131.22 -46.18 0.03
N LEU A 442 -130.98 -46.91 1.12
CA LEU A 442 -129.64 -47.00 1.76
C LEU A 442 -128.69 -47.99 1.06
N LYS A 443 -129.19 -48.81 0.13
CA LYS A 443 -128.42 -49.89 -0.53
C LYS A 443 -127.60 -49.40 -1.73
N SER A 444 -127.80 -48.18 -2.22
CA SER A 444 -127.11 -47.60 -3.39
C SER A 444 -125.77 -46.92 -3.09
N GLN A 445 -125.43 -46.67 -1.82
CA GLN A 445 -124.20 -45.94 -1.43
C GLN A 445 -122.96 -46.82 -1.27
N VAL A 446 -123.09 -48.15 -1.23
CA VAL A 446 -121.97 -49.08 -1.00
C VAL A 446 -121.18 -49.41 -2.28
N SER A 447 -121.76 -49.20 -3.47
CA SER A 447 -121.11 -49.49 -4.76
C SER A 447 -120.04 -48.47 -5.20
N ALA A 448 -119.73 -47.44 -4.41
CA ALA A 448 -118.82 -46.34 -4.78
C ALA A 448 -117.35 -46.53 -4.35
N LEU A 449 -116.98 -47.65 -3.71
CA LEU A 449 -115.65 -47.85 -3.11
C LEU A 449 -114.68 -48.78 -3.89
N GLU A 450 -115.12 -49.40 -4.99
CA GLU A 450 -114.29 -50.28 -5.85
C GLU A 450 -113.07 -49.59 -6.53
N PRO A 451 -113.13 -48.34 -7.04
CA PRO A 451 -112.00 -47.74 -7.79
C PRO A 451 -110.81 -47.32 -6.91
N LEU A 452 -110.96 -47.21 -5.60
CA LEU A 452 -109.88 -46.86 -4.67
C LEU A 452 -108.88 -48.01 -4.45
N ARG A 453 -109.28 -49.26 -4.73
CA ARG A 453 -108.41 -50.44 -4.61
C ARG A 453 -107.40 -50.56 -5.75
N GLY A 454 -107.79 -50.16 -6.97
CA GLY A 454 -106.91 -50.14 -8.14
C GLY A 454 -105.82 -49.06 -8.04
N GLN A 455 -106.16 -47.89 -7.50
CA GLN A 455 -105.19 -46.81 -7.27
C GLN A 455 -104.15 -47.16 -6.21
N LEU A 456 -104.51 -47.97 -5.21
CA LEU A 456 -103.58 -48.42 -4.18
C LEU A 456 -102.56 -49.44 -4.72
N GLN A 457 -102.96 -50.33 -5.63
CA GLN A 457 -102.05 -51.28 -6.28
C GLN A 457 -101.10 -50.61 -7.28
N GLU A 458 -101.59 -49.63 -8.05
CA GLU A 458 -100.77 -48.79 -8.94
C GLU A 458 -99.73 -47.98 -8.14
N ALA A 459 -100.14 -47.38 -7.02
CA ALA A 459 -99.25 -46.66 -6.14
C ALA A 459 -98.17 -47.57 -5.54
N ASN A 460 -98.50 -48.82 -5.18
CA ASN A 460 -97.51 -49.78 -4.65
C ASN A 460 -96.49 -50.21 -5.71
N ARG A 461 -96.92 -50.43 -6.97
CA ARG A 461 -96.03 -50.76 -8.08
C ARG A 461 -95.07 -49.61 -8.41
N ASN A 462 -95.58 -48.38 -8.40
CA ASN A 462 -94.78 -47.17 -8.57
C ASN A 462 -93.79 -46.97 -7.42
N LEU A 463 -94.14 -47.36 -6.20
CA LEU A 463 -93.26 -47.27 -5.03
C LEU A 463 -92.10 -48.28 -5.11
N GLU A 464 -92.35 -49.51 -5.58
CA GLU A 464 -91.30 -50.51 -5.84
C GLU A 464 -90.36 -50.09 -6.99
N GLU A 465 -90.89 -49.47 -8.05
CA GLU A 465 -90.10 -48.94 -9.17
C GLU A 465 -89.21 -47.76 -8.73
N VAL A 466 -89.73 -46.85 -7.91
CA VAL A 466 -88.95 -45.78 -7.27
C VAL A 466 -87.88 -46.34 -6.33
N GLN A 467 -88.18 -47.40 -5.57
CA GLN A 467 -87.22 -48.04 -4.67
C GLN A 467 -86.09 -48.74 -5.43
N TRP A 468 -86.38 -49.34 -6.58
CA TRP A 468 -85.39 -49.92 -7.48
C TRP A 468 -84.52 -48.84 -8.15
N SER A 469 -85.12 -47.77 -8.69
CA SER A 469 -84.35 -46.64 -9.23
C SER A 469 -83.50 -45.91 -8.18
N ALA A 470 -83.97 -45.83 -6.93
CA ALA A 470 -83.21 -45.25 -5.83
C ALA A 470 -81.99 -46.09 -5.43
N THR A 471 -82.12 -47.43 -5.43
CA THR A 471 -80.99 -48.34 -5.17
C THR A 471 -79.97 -48.33 -6.30
N GLN A 472 -80.42 -48.24 -7.56
CA GLN A 472 -79.54 -48.09 -8.73
C GLN A 472 -78.82 -46.73 -8.75
N SER A 473 -79.52 -45.66 -8.38
CA SER A 473 -78.91 -44.32 -8.25
C SER A 473 -77.91 -44.28 -7.11
N SER A 474 -78.19 -44.98 -6.00
CA SER A 474 -77.27 -45.07 -4.86
C SER A 474 -75.99 -45.84 -5.19
N SER A 475 -76.05 -46.92 -5.97
CA SER A 475 -74.85 -47.64 -6.41
C SER A 475 -74.04 -46.86 -7.45
N ALA A 476 -74.70 -46.14 -8.36
CA ALA A 476 -74.04 -45.22 -9.28
C ALA A 476 -73.37 -44.05 -8.54
N LEU A 477 -74.02 -43.49 -7.52
CA LEU A 477 -73.43 -42.43 -6.69
C LEU A 477 -72.20 -42.93 -5.94
N ARG A 478 -72.23 -44.16 -5.42
CA ARG A 478 -71.09 -44.78 -4.74
C ARG A 478 -69.92 -45.03 -5.69
N SER A 479 -70.20 -45.53 -6.90
CA SER A 479 -69.19 -45.67 -7.95
C SER A 479 -68.56 -44.33 -8.34
N LYS A 480 -69.37 -43.26 -8.42
CA LYS A 480 -68.86 -41.91 -8.69
C LYS A 480 -68.08 -41.32 -7.50
N GLN A 481 -68.49 -41.62 -6.28
CA GLN A 481 -67.73 -41.27 -5.07
C GLN A 481 -66.34 -41.92 -5.10
N ASP A 482 -66.26 -43.21 -5.44
CA ASP A 482 -64.98 -43.95 -5.51
C ASP A 482 -64.08 -43.43 -6.65
N GLU A 483 -64.66 -43.10 -7.83
CA GLU A 483 -63.93 -42.43 -8.91
C GLU A 483 -63.41 -41.04 -8.51
N LEU A 484 -64.16 -40.31 -7.68
CA LEU A 484 -63.79 -38.97 -7.22
C LEU A 484 -62.61 -39.04 -6.23
N VAL A 485 -62.64 -39.99 -5.30
CA VAL A 485 -61.52 -40.28 -4.38
C VAL A 485 -60.27 -40.69 -5.16
N GLU A 486 -60.41 -41.50 -6.21
CA GLU A 486 -59.27 -41.89 -7.05
C GLU A 486 -58.73 -40.72 -7.90
N CYS A 487 -59.61 -39.82 -8.36
CA CYS A 487 -59.21 -38.57 -9.01
C CYS A 487 -58.50 -37.61 -8.05
N GLU A 488 -58.98 -37.47 -6.81
CA GLU A 488 -58.32 -36.68 -5.76
C GLU A 488 -56.93 -37.23 -5.44
N ARG A 489 -56.82 -38.55 -5.24
CA ARG A 489 -55.54 -39.23 -5.02
C ARG A 489 -54.55 -39.01 -6.18
N ARG A 490 -55.03 -39.02 -7.42
CA ARG A 490 -54.21 -38.70 -8.61
C ARG A 490 -53.82 -37.24 -8.67
N ALA A 491 -54.70 -36.32 -8.28
CA ALA A 491 -54.40 -34.90 -8.22
C ALA A 491 -53.31 -34.61 -7.18
N GLU A 492 -53.39 -35.21 -5.99
CA GLU A 492 -52.34 -35.12 -4.96
C GLU A 492 -50.99 -35.68 -5.44
N GLN A 493 -51.01 -36.80 -6.17
CA GLN A 493 -49.79 -37.36 -6.78
C GLN A 493 -49.19 -36.44 -7.84
N PHE A 494 -50.03 -35.81 -8.67
CA PHE A 494 -49.56 -34.81 -9.64
C PHE A 494 -49.02 -33.57 -8.92
N GLU A 495 -49.65 -33.11 -7.84
CA GLU A 495 -49.18 -31.98 -7.05
C GLU A 495 -47.81 -32.26 -6.41
N GLN A 496 -47.62 -33.45 -5.83
CA GLN A 496 -46.31 -33.88 -5.34
C GLN A 496 -45.26 -33.99 -6.45
N SER A 497 -45.65 -34.51 -7.62
CA SER A 497 -44.75 -34.60 -8.78
C SER A 497 -44.37 -33.21 -9.29
N CYS A 498 -45.31 -32.26 -9.34
CA CYS A 498 -45.07 -30.87 -9.68
C CYS A 498 -44.19 -30.18 -8.64
N MET A 499 -44.40 -30.41 -7.34
CA MET A 499 -43.52 -29.88 -6.29
C MET A 499 -42.09 -30.39 -6.44
N THR A 500 -41.92 -31.69 -6.71
CA THR A 500 -40.60 -32.31 -6.90
C THR A 500 -39.92 -31.77 -8.15
N ALA A 501 -40.65 -31.65 -9.26
CA ALA A 501 -40.15 -31.06 -10.50
C ALA A 501 -39.80 -29.58 -10.34
N ASN A 502 -40.58 -28.83 -9.55
CA ASN A 502 -40.32 -27.41 -9.30
C ASN A 502 -39.08 -27.23 -8.41
N ALA A 503 -38.90 -28.08 -7.39
CA ALA A 503 -37.67 -28.11 -6.59
C ALA A 503 -36.43 -28.43 -7.46
N GLU A 504 -36.56 -29.34 -8.41
CA GLU A 504 -35.49 -29.68 -9.36
C GLU A 504 -35.19 -28.53 -10.33
N VAL A 505 -36.23 -27.82 -10.81
CA VAL A 505 -36.04 -26.61 -11.64
C VAL A 505 -35.34 -25.51 -10.86
N GLU A 506 -35.69 -25.28 -9.59
CA GLU A 506 -35.00 -24.31 -8.74
C GLU A 506 -33.55 -24.71 -8.47
N ARG A 507 -33.29 -26.02 -8.25
CA ARG A 507 -31.93 -26.55 -8.12
C ARG A 507 -31.11 -26.33 -9.40
N LEU A 508 -31.68 -26.61 -10.57
CA LEU A 508 -31.03 -26.38 -11.86
C LEU A 508 -30.82 -24.88 -12.14
N ARG A 509 -31.75 -24.01 -11.75
CA ARG A 509 -31.59 -22.56 -11.84
C ARG A 509 -30.46 -22.05 -10.97
N ALA A 510 -30.34 -22.55 -9.74
CA ALA A 510 -29.22 -22.24 -8.85
C ALA A 510 -27.88 -22.69 -9.48
N GLN A 511 -27.83 -23.89 -10.05
CA GLN A 511 -26.63 -24.38 -10.74
C GLN A 511 -26.27 -23.56 -11.99
N VAL A 512 -27.27 -23.12 -12.76
CA VAL A 512 -27.03 -22.23 -13.91
C VAL A 512 -26.53 -20.86 -13.46
N GLN A 513 -27.12 -20.28 -12.39
CA GLN A 513 -26.63 -19.02 -11.83
C GLN A 513 -25.20 -19.12 -11.32
N GLU A 514 -24.84 -20.23 -10.67
CA GLU A 514 -23.49 -20.46 -10.19
C GLU A 514 -22.50 -20.65 -11.34
N ALA A 515 -22.88 -21.40 -12.38
CA ALA A 515 -22.08 -21.52 -13.59
C ALA A 515 -21.88 -20.17 -14.30
N SER A 516 -22.91 -19.31 -14.34
CA SER A 516 -22.80 -17.95 -14.88
C SER A 516 -21.85 -17.07 -14.05
N ARG A 517 -21.92 -17.15 -12.72
CA ARG A 517 -20.98 -16.45 -11.81
C ARG A 517 -19.53 -16.86 -12.10
N ASN A 518 -19.28 -18.16 -12.17
CA ASN A 518 -17.96 -18.71 -12.44
C ASN A 518 -17.44 -18.29 -13.83
N LEU A 519 -18.32 -18.24 -14.85
CA LEU A 519 -17.95 -17.77 -16.18
C LEU A 519 -17.58 -16.28 -16.19
N GLU A 520 -18.34 -15.44 -15.49
CA GLU A 520 -18.03 -14.01 -15.34
C GLU A 520 -16.71 -13.78 -14.60
N GLU A 521 -16.43 -14.58 -13.57
CA GLU A 521 -15.16 -14.55 -12.83
C GLU A 521 -13.98 -14.95 -13.71
N VAL A 522 -14.11 -16.04 -14.48
CA VAL A 522 -13.09 -16.45 -15.46
C VAL A 522 -12.87 -15.37 -16.51
N GLN A 523 -13.94 -14.72 -16.99
CA GLN A 523 -13.83 -13.64 -17.97
C GLN A 523 -13.16 -12.38 -17.38
N ARG A 524 -13.41 -12.08 -16.10
CA ARG A 524 -12.74 -10.99 -15.37
C ARG A 524 -11.25 -11.29 -15.15
N SER A 525 -10.91 -12.52 -14.76
CA SER A 525 -9.53 -12.97 -14.61
C SER A 525 -8.77 -12.97 -15.94
N ALA A 526 -9.42 -13.37 -17.04
CA ALA A 526 -8.85 -13.34 -18.38
C ALA A 526 -8.59 -11.91 -18.87
N THR A 527 -9.51 -10.97 -18.60
CA THR A 527 -9.33 -9.56 -18.95
C THR A 527 -8.23 -8.89 -18.13
N GLN A 528 -8.15 -9.16 -16.83
CA GLN A 528 -7.04 -8.71 -15.98
C GLN A 528 -5.69 -9.26 -16.46
N SER A 529 -5.61 -10.56 -16.72
CA SER A 529 -4.41 -11.21 -17.25
C SER A 529 -3.99 -10.61 -18.60
N SER A 530 -4.95 -10.29 -19.48
CA SER A 530 -4.69 -9.63 -20.76
C SER A 530 -4.15 -8.21 -20.59
N SER A 531 -4.69 -7.43 -19.66
CA SER A 531 -4.17 -6.09 -19.35
C SER A 531 -2.77 -6.12 -18.73
N ALA A 532 -2.51 -7.09 -17.83
CA ALA A 532 -1.19 -7.28 -17.24
C ALA A 532 -0.15 -7.68 -18.31
N LEU A 533 -0.52 -8.59 -19.21
CA LEU A 533 0.33 -8.98 -20.34
C LEU A 533 0.66 -7.78 -21.23
N ARG A 534 -0.33 -6.92 -21.50
CA ARG A 534 -0.14 -5.70 -22.29
C ARG A 534 0.78 -4.70 -21.60
N SER A 535 0.61 -4.51 -20.29
CA SER A 535 1.53 -3.70 -19.48
C SER A 535 2.96 -4.23 -19.54
N LYS A 536 3.15 -5.57 -19.44
CA LYS A 536 4.48 -6.18 -19.57
C LYS A 536 5.05 -6.08 -20.98
N GLN A 537 4.22 -6.13 -22.01
CA GLN A 537 4.61 -5.86 -23.38
C GLN A 537 5.12 -4.42 -23.54
N ASP A 538 4.41 -3.44 -22.96
CA ASP A 538 4.80 -2.03 -23.01
C ASP A 538 6.10 -1.76 -22.22
N GLU A 539 6.25 -2.37 -21.04
CA GLU A 539 7.51 -2.33 -20.26
C GLU A 539 8.68 -2.93 -21.04
N LEU A 540 8.46 -4.03 -21.77
CA LEU A 540 9.49 -4.68 -22.59
C LEU A 540 9.96 -3.75 -23.71
N VAL A 541 9.03 -3.14 -24.45
CA VAL A 541 9.33 -2.18 -25.53
C VAL A 541 10.12 -0.98 -24.99
N GLU A 542 9.76 -0.48 -23.81
CA GLU A 542 10.49 0.62 -23.16
C GLU A 542 11.89 0.20 -22.70
N CYS A 543 12.05 -1.04 -22.21
CA CYS A 543 13.36 -1.61 -21.91
C CYS A 543 14.24 -1.76 -23.16
N GLU A 544 13.69 -2.27 -24.26
CA GLU A 544 14.38 -2.37 -25.56
C GLU A 544 14.86 -1.00 -26.04
N ARG A 545 13.99 0.02 -25.97
CA ARG A 545 14.33 1.41 -26.31
C ARG A 545 15.46 1.97 -25.44
N ARG A 546 15.50 1.64 -24.15
CA ARG A 546 16.58 2.05 -23.24
C ARG A 546 17.89 1.34 -23.55
N VAL A 547 17.84 0.05 -23.89
CA VAL A 547 19.02 -0.71 -24.34
C VAL A 547 19.59 -0.10 -25.61
N GLU A 548 18.77 0.21 -26.61
CA GLU A 548 19.23 0.89 -27.84
C GLU A 548 19.87 2.26 -27.52
N GLN A 549 19.30 3.03 -26.60
CA GLN A 549 19.91 4.29 -26.15
C GLN A 549 21.28 4.09 -25.48
N PHE A 550 21.41 3.07 -24.63
CA PHE A 550 22.69 2.74 -24.01
C PHE A 550 23.71 2.26 -25.03
N GLU A 551 23.32 1.43 -25.99
CA GLU A 551 24.21 1.01 -27.08
C GLU A 551 24.70 2.21 -27.89
N GLN A 552 23.82 3.15 -28.24
CA GLN A 552 24.19 4.37 -28.96
C GLN A 552 25.13 5.27 -28.14
N SER A 553 24.89 5.37 -26.83
CA SER A 553 25.78 6.10 -25.91
C SER A 553 27.14 5.43 -25.81
N CYS A 554 27.20 4.10 -25.76
CA CYS A 554 28.45 3.34 -25.78
C CYS A 554 29.23 3.52 -27.09
N ILE A 555 28.55 3.52 -28.24
CA ILE A 555 29.16 3.80 -29.54
C ILE A 555 29.79 5.19 -29.54
N THR A 556 29.06 6.19 -29.05
CA THR A 556 29.52 7.59 -28.99
C THR A 556 30.71 7.74 -28.03
N ALA A 557 30.63 7.15 -26.84
CA ALA A 557 31.71 7.16 -25.86
C ALA A 557 32.96 6.45 -26.39
N ASN A 558 32.80 5.33 -27.11
CA ASN A 558 33.91 4.59 -27.68
C ASN A 558 34.60 5.37 -28.82
N ALA A 559 33.82 6.08 -29.65
CA ALA A 559 34.36 6.99 -30.65
C ALA A 559 35.18 8.13 -30.01
N GLU A 560 34.71 8.65 -28.88
CA GLU A 560 35.40 9.70 -28.12
C GLU A 560 36.70 9.19 -27.48
N VAL A 561 36.69 7.97 -26.92
CA VAL A 561 37.90 7.33 -26.40
C VAL A 561 38.95 7.15 -27.51
N GLU A 562 38.56 6.69 -28.70
CA GLU A 562 39.50 6.53 -29.82
C GLU A 562 40.02 7.90 -30.33
N ARG A 563 39.18 8.94 -30.33
CA ARG A 563 39.61 10.31 -30.61
C ARG A 563 40.67 10.80 -29.62
N LEU A 564 40.40 10.68 -28.32
CA LEU A 564 41.32 11.06 -27.25
C LEU A 564 42.62 10.24 -27.30
N ARG A 565 42.54 8.96 -27.66
CA ARG A 565 43.70 8.10 -27.85
C ARG A 565 44.59 8.58 -29.00
N GLY A 566 43.97 8.99 -30.11
CA GLY A 566 44.67 9.64 -31.23
C GLY A 566 45.34 10.96 -30.82
N GLU A 567 44.66 11.80 -30.05
CA GLU A 567 45.23 13.05 -29.54
C GLU A 567 46.40 12.81 -28.58
N ALA A 568 46.27 11.86 -27.66
CA ALA A 568 47.35 11.46 -26.75
C ALA A 568 48.57 10.93 -27.53
N SER A 569 48.34 10.15 -28.58
CA SER A 569 49.40 9.71 -29.50
C SER A 569 50.09 10.89 -30.20
N ALA A 570 49.33 11.89 -30.66
CA ALA A 570 49.88 13.07 -31.31
C ALA A 570 50.65 13.97 -30.32
N VAL A 571 50.16 14.12 -29.09
CA VAL A 571 50.87 14.81 -28.00
C VAL A 571 52.17 14.10 -27.66
N LYS A 572 52.13 12.76 -27.54
CA LYS A 572 53.33 11.95 -27.32
C LYS A 572 54.36 12.15 -28.44
N GLY A 573 53.94 12.12 -29.70
CA GLY A 573 54.82 12.40 -30.84
C GLY A 573 55.42 13.81 -30.82
N ARG A 574 54.66 14.82 -30.40
CA ARG A 574 55.17 16.19 -30.19
C ARG A 574 56.18 16.26 -29.04
N ALA A 575 55.91 15.58 -27.93
CA ALA A 575 56.80 15.51 -26.78
C ALA A 575 58.11 14.80 -27.15
N ASP A 576 58.07 13.69 -27.89
CA ASP A 576 59.25 12.98 -28.36
C ASP A 576 60.09 13.85 -29.31
N ASN A 577 59.45 14.60 -30.21
CA ASN A 577 60.13 15.59 -31.06
C ASN A 577 60.73 16.74 -30.25
N ALA A 578 60.02 17.27 -29.26
CA ALA A 578 60.53 18.32 -28.38
C ALA A 578 61.73 17.82 -27.57
N THR A 579 61.69 16.60 -27.03
CA THR A 579 62.82 15.96 -26.33
C THR A 579 64.02 15.80 -27.27
N ARG A 580 63.80 15.38 -28.51
CA ARG A 580 64.87 15.33 -29.53
C ARG A 580 65.46 16.71 -29.83
N LEU A 581 64.61 17.74 -29.94
CA LEU A 581 65.05 19.10 -30.19
C LEU A 581 65.82 19.67 -29.00
N VAL A 582 65.37 19.39 -27.78
CA VAL A 582 66.07 19.75 -26.54
C VAL A 582 67.44 19.08 -26.52
N ALA A 583 67.54 17.79 -26.81
CA ALA A 583 68.83 17.10 -26.88
C ALA A 583 69.78 17.69 -27.96
N ASP A 584 69.25 18.06 -29.13
CA ASP A 584 70.03 18.74 -30.19
C ASP A 584 70.47 20.16 -29.76
N LEU A 585 69.59 20.88 -29.05
CA LEU A 585 69.89 22.20 -28.50
C LEU A 585 70.87 22.13 -27.34
N GLU A 586 70.78 21.14 -26.45
CA GLU A 586 71.74 20.87 -25.38
C GLU A 586 73.10 20.53 -25.97
N GLN A 587 73.15 19.69 -27.02
CA GLN A 587 74.40 19.41 -27.73
C GLN A 587 75.00 20.66 -28.37
N LYS A 588 74.16 21.52 -28.98
CA LYS A 588 74.60 22.82 -29.52
C LYS A 588 75.02 23.78 -28.42
N LEU A 589 74.32 23.79 -27.29
CA LEU A 589 74.64 24.60 -26.13
C LEU A 589 75.98 24.14 -25.55
N ASP A 590 76.23 22.85 -25.41
CA ASP A 590 77.52 22.30 -24.97
C ASP A 590 78.63 22.62 -25.96
N ALA A 591 78.38 22.54 -27.27
CA ALA A 591 79.33 22.96 -28.29
C ALA A 591 79.64 24.47 -28.18
N VAL A 592 78.62 25.31 -28.05
CA VAL A 592 78.75 26.76 -27.85
C VAL A 592 79.38 27.09 -26.51
N ASN A 593 79.09 26.34 -25.45
CA ASN A 593 79.64 26.53 -24.10
C ASN A 593 81.11 26.08 -24.07
N THR A 594 81.49 25.07 -24.86
CA THR A 594 82.89 24.69 -25.12
C THR A 594 83.60 25.78 -25.92
N GLU A 595 82.95 26.34 -26.94
CA GLU A 595 83.44 27.51 -27.68
C GLU A 595 83.52 28.77 -26.79
N LEU A 596 82.63 28.95 -25.81
CA LEU A 596 82.60 30.06 -24.86
C LEU A 596 83.62 29.90 -23.73
N THR A 597 83.91 28.66 -23.28
CA THR A 597 85.03 28.39 -22.35
C THR A 597 86.37 28.72 -23.00
N ILE A 598 86.43 28.69 -24.33
CA ILE A 598 87.59 29.16 -25.10
C ILE A 598 87.62 30.70 -25.21
N LEU A 599 86.55 31.42 -24.86
CA LEU A 599 86.33 32.82 -25.31
C LEU A 599 85.89 33.86 -24.26
N LYS A 600 86.04 33.70 -22.94
CA LYS A 600 86.12 34.79 -21.90
C LYS A 600 85.97 34.20 -20.47
N ASP A 601 86.84 34.44 -19.48
CA ASP A 601 87.22 35.73 -18.87
C ASP A 601 86.20 36.85 -19.15
N HIS A 602 85.10 36.93 -18.38
CA HIS A 602 84.40 38.15 -17.88
C HIS A 602 82.85 38.00 -17.80
N GLN A 603 82.38 38.04 -16.54
CA GLN A 603 81.18 38.70 -15.96
C GLN A 603 79.75 38.46 -16.49
N CYS A 604 78.91 37.94 -15.59
CA CYS A 604 77.46 37.91 -15.65
C CYS A 604 76.81 39.25 -15.21
N VAL A 605 75.60 39.47 -15.74
CA VAL A 605 74.71 40.64 -15.61
C VAL A 605 74.34 40.98 -14.16
N VAL A 606 74.46 42.27 -13.78
CA VAL A 606 74.07 42.85 -12.48
C VAL A 606 72.92 43.85 -12.67
N ILE A 607 71.94 43.84 -11.76
CA ILE A 607 70.81 44.79 -11.69
C ILE A 607 71.33 46.19 -11.32
N PRO A 608 70.94 47.29 -11.99
CA PRO A 608 71.56 48.60 -11.77
C PRO A 608 71.21 49.21 -10.39
N ASP A 609 72.24 49.64 -9.64
CA ASP A 609 72.11 50.41 -8.39
C ASP A 609 71.87 51.90 -8.66
N ASN A 610 70.69 52.23 -9.17
CA ASN A 610 70.21 53.62 -9.26
C ASN A 610 68.91 53.79 -8.45
N VAL A 611 68.43 55.03 -8.33
CA VAL A 611 67.20 55.36 -7.57
C VAL A 611 65.99 54.55 -8.04
N THR A 612 65.97 54.16 -9.32
CA THR A 612 64.93 53.28 -9.89
C THR A 612 65.09 51.82 -9.44
N GLY A 613 66.31 51.33 -9.27
CA GLY A 613 66.64 50.02 -8.72
C GLY A 613 66.33 49.91 -7.22
N ASP A 614 66.60 50.96 -6.44
CA ASP A 614 66.22 50.99 -5.02
C ASP A 614 64.70 51.12 -4.85
N LEU A 615 64.04 51.91 -5.68
CA LEU A 615 62.57 51.98 -5.71
C LEU A 615 61.95 50.61 -6.10
N ALA A 616 62.52 49.91 -7.09
CA ALA A 616 62.08 48.57 -7.47
C ALA A 616 62.32 47.53 -6.35
N LYS A 617 63.45 47.61 -5.64
CA LYS A 617 63.74 46.77 -4.46
C LYS A 617 62.73 47.04 -3.33
N THR A 618 62.35 48.29 -3.09
CA THR A 618 61.34 48.65 -2.08
C THR A 618 59.94 48.17 -2.47
N TYR A 619 59.54 48.31 -3.74
CA TYR A 619 58.25 47.78 -4.22
C TYR A 619 58.18 46.24 -4.20
N LEU A 620 59.27 45.54 -4.53
CA LEU A 620 59.34 44.08 -4.41
C LEU A 620 59.23 43.63 -2.95
N ARG A 621 59.90 44.35 -2.03
CA ARG A 621 59.87 44.04 -0.59
C ARG A 621 58.47 44.29 0.01
N LEU A 622 57.81 45.40 -0.37
CA LEU A 622 56.41 45.67 -0.02
C LEU A 622 55.44 44.64 -0.61
N ALA A 623 55.64 44.20 -1.87
CA ALA A 623 54.79 43.19 -2.50
C ALA A 623 54.93 41.80 -1.85
N GLU A 624 56.13 41.44 -1.36
CA GLU A 624 56.35 40.22 -0.58
C GLU A 624 55.75 40.32 0.83
N GLU A 625 55.87 41.48 1.48
CA GLU A 625 55.41 41.66 2.85
C GLU A 625 53.88 41.76 2.98
N PHE A 626 53.18 42.17 1.91
CA PHE A 626 51.72 42.33 1.86
C PHE A 626 50.99 41.28 0.98
N ARG A 627 51.68 40.24 0.50
CA ARG A 627 51.11 39.20 -0.38
C ARG A 627 49.90 38.47 0.23
N ASP A 628 49.87 38.35 1.55
CA ASP A 628 48.85 37.58 2.27
C ASP A 628 47.60 38.40 2.64
N ILE A 629 47.54 39.69 2.26
CA ILE A 629 46.39 40.56 2.54
C ILE A 629 45.48 40.62 1.30
N PRO A 630 44.29 40.00 1.33
CA PRO A 630 43.39 39.96 0.18
C PRO A 630 42.82 41.36 -0.10
N THR A 631 43.18 41.93 -1.26
CA THR A 631 42.67 43.23 -1.73
C THR A 631 41.90 43.04 -3.04
N HIS A 632 40.71 43.64 -3.14
CA HIS A 632 39.93 43.67 -4.39
C HIS A 632 39.94 45.10 -4.92
N PRO A 633 40.62 45.40 -6.03
CA PRO A 633 40.63 46.75 -6.59
C PRO A 633 39.34 46.97 -7.39
N GLU A 634 38.20 46.99 -6.71
CA GLU A 634 36.95 47.50 -7.27
C GLU A 634 36.90 49.00 -6.96
N VAL A 635 37.45 49.77 -7.89
CA VAL A 635 37.53 51.23 -7.79
C VAL A 635 36.17 51.80 -8.17
N ILE A 636 35.38 52.22 -7.19
CA ILE A 636 34.20 53.04 -7.43
C ILE A 636 34.67 54.50 -7.43
N GLY A 637 35.09 54.99 -8.60
CA GLY A 637 35.62 56.34 -8.83
C GLY A 637 36.83 56.36 -9.79
N GLU A 638 37.19 57.53 -10.33
CA GLU A 638 38.37 57.73 -11.21
C GLU A 638 39.70 57.70 -10.43
N LEU A 639 39.96 56.64 -9.65
CA LEU A 639 41.23 56.52 -8.94
C LEU A 639 42.19 55.61 -9.71
N ASP A 640 43.31 56.19 -10.14
CA ASP A 640 44.42 55.44 -10.72
C ASP A 640 45.04 54.51 -9.67
N LYS A 641 45.21 53.22 -10.01
CA LYS A 641 45.84 52.22 -9.15
C LYS A 641 47.26 52.63 -8.74
N GLY A 642 47.96 53.36 -9.62
CA GLY A 642 49.28 53.92 -9.33
C GLY A 642 49.25 54.95 -8.20
N GLU A 643 48.19 55.76 -8.11
CA GLU A 643 48.05 56.81 -7.10
C GLU A 643 47.71 56.24 -5.72
N ILE A 644 46.86 55.20 -5.66
CA ILE A 644 46.58 54.45 -4.43
C ILE A 644 47.84 53.76 -3.92
N ALA A 645 48.60 53.12 -4.80
CA ALA A 645 49.85 52.43 -4.45
C ALA A 645 50.91 53.42 -3.93
N ALA A 646 51.03 54.60 -4.55
CA ALA A 646 51.96 55.63 -4.10
C ALA A 646 51.60 56.20 -2.72
N GLU A 647 50.32 56.44 -2.44
CA GLU A 647 49.86 56.91 -1.13
C GLU A 647 50.01 55.83 -0.05
N LEU A 648 49.68 54.57 -0.36
CA LEU A 648 49.88 53.46 0.57
C LEU A 648 51.38 53.23 0.86
N ALA A 649 52.24 53.30 -0.16
CA ALA A 649 53.68 53.07 0.03
C ALA A 649 54.32 54.01 1.06
N ILE A 650 53.86 55.26 1.14
CA ILE A 650 54.34 56.23 2.14
C ILE A 650 53.81 55.91 3.55
N LEU A 651 52.60 55.36 3.64
CA LEU A 651 51.92 55.11 4.92
C LEU A 651 52.27 53.75 5.53
N VAL A 652 52.65 52.79 4.69
CA VAL A 652 52.94 51.41 5.07
C VAL A 652 54.34 51.25 5.67
N ASP A 653 55.24 52.22 5.49
CA ASP A 653 56.57 52.25 6.14
C ASP A 653 56.48 52.57 7.66
N GLY A 654 55.27 52.80 8.18
CA GLY A 654 55.02 53.03 9.61
C GLY A 654 55.16 51.76 10.46
N TRP A 655 55.73 51.90 11.67
CA TRP A 655 55.85 50.80 12.65
C TRP A 655 54.44 50.22 12.96
N ASN A 656 54.26 48.92 12.69
CA ASN A 656 53.04 48.12 12.88
C ASN A 656 51.91 48.34 11.87
N ALA A 657 52.19 48.97 10.72
CA ALA A 657 51.20 49.18 9.67
C ALA A 657 50.52 47.87 9.21
N LYS A 658 51.27 46.77 9.08
CA LYS A 658 50.76 45.46 8.66
C LYS A 658 49.85 44.84 9.70
N GLU A 659 50.25 44.82 10.97
CA GLU A 659 49.49 44.26 12.08
C GLU A 659 48.18 45.02 12.28
N ASN A 660 48.22 46.34 12.16
CA ASN A 660 47.03 47.18 12.29
C ASN A 660 46.05 47.00 11.11
N LEU A 661 46.58 46.86 9.88
CA LEU A 661 45.75 46.58 8.72
C LEU A 661 45.12 45.19 8.78
N ALA A 662 45.85 44.18 9.25
CA ALA A 662 45.34 42.83 9.48
C ALA A 662 44.26 42.82 10.59
N ALA A 663 44.49 43.53 11.70
CA ALA A 663 43.50 43.70 12.76
C ALA A 663 42.22 44.35 12.22
N PHE A 664 42.33 45.37 11.38
CA PHE A 664 41.19 46.02 10.73
C PHE A 664 40.39 45.08 9.82
N VAL A 665 41.06 44.21 9.04
CA VAL A 665 40.39 43.17 8.23
C VAL A 665 39.66 42.17 9.12
N CYS A 666 40.27 41.77 10.24
CA CYS A 666 39.66 40.86 11.22
C CYS A 666 38.47 41.48 11.95
N GLU A 667 38.47 42.80 12.19
CA GLU A 667 37.34 43.54 12.77
C GLU A 667 36.12 43.60 11.84
N GLN A 668 36.31 43.36 10.54
CA GLN A 668 35.24 43.29 9.52
C GLN A 668 34.32 44.51 9.50
N SER A 669 34.84 45.70 9.83
CA SER A 669 34.03 46.92 9.85
C SER A 669 33.53 47.27 8.43
N PRO A 670 32.20 47.32 8.20
CA PRO A 670 31.63 47.67 6.89
C PRO A 670 31.68 49.19 6.60
N ASP A 671 31.93 50.00 7.63
CA ASP A 671 32.00 51.44 7.52
C ASP A 671 33.34 51.94 6.94
N TRP A 672 33.35 53.16 6.41
CA TRP A 672 34.57 53.80 5.89
C TRP A 672 35.43 54.36 7.02
N HIS A 673 36.71 54.03 7.02
CA HIS A 673 37.72 54.52 7.98
C HIS A 673 38.86 55.21 7.24
N CYS A 674 39.51 56.19 7.87
CA CYS A 674 40.70 56.79 7.29
C CYS A 674 41.87 55.79 7.32
N ILE A 675 42.48 55.49 6.17
CA ILE A 675 43.56 54.49 6.11
C ILE A 675 44.75 54.86 6.98
N ARG A 676 45.05 56.15 7.15
CA ARG A 676 46.12 56.60 8.05
C ARG A 676 45.81 56.18 9.49
N GLN A 677 44.58 56.42 9.95
CA GLN A 677 44.17 56.05 11.30
C GLN A 677 44.19 54.54 11.52
N VAL A 678 43.76 53.78 10.49
CA VAL A 678 43.85 52.32 10.49
C VAL A 678 45.31 51.89 10.64
N LEU A 679 46.22 52.38 9.79
CA LEU A 679 47.63 51.99 9.81
C LEU A 679 48.37 52.43 11.09
N PHE A 680 47.94 53.51 11.76
CA PHE A 680 48.50 53.96 13.05
C PHE A 680 47.82 53.32 14.28
N GLY A 681 46.92 52.34 14.09
CA GLY A 681 46.35 51.54 15.19
C GLY A 681 45.29 52.26 16.04
N ALA A 682 44.66 53.30 15.48
CA ALA A 682 43.61 54.05 16.15
C ALA A 682 42.47 54.40 15.18
N PRO A 683 41.68 53.42 14.69
CA PRO A 683 40.49 53.69 13.88
C PRO A 683 39.42 54.40 14.74
N GLN A 684 39.55 55.71 14.90
CA GLN A 684 38.59 56.50 15.64
C GLN A 684 37.41 56.86 14.76
N SER A 685 36.30 56.18 15.05
CA SER A 685 34.95 56.37 14.50
C SER A 685 34.83 56.32 12.97
N PRO A 686 33.78 55.67 12.44
CA PRO A 686 33.55 55.64 11.01
C PRO A 686 33.37 57.05 10.44
N VAL A 687 33.93 57.27 9.26
CA VAL A 687 33.78 58.50 8.50
C VAL A 687 32.34 58.59 8.02
N THR A 688 31.59 59.54 8.56
CA THR A 688 30.23 59.86 8.10
C THR A 688 30.31 60.90 6.98
N GLU A 689 29.52 60.72 5.92
CA GLU A 689 29.45 61.64 4.76
C GLU A 689 30.72 61.75 3.88
N GLY A 690 31.66 60.82 4.00
CA GLY A 690 32.83 60.74 3.12
C GLY A 690 33.93 61.78 3.40
N VAL A 691 33.83 62.53 4.51
CA VAL A 691 34.85 63.53 4.90
C VAL A 691 35.55 63.09 6.19
N CYS A 692 36.85 62.86 6.13
CA CYS A 692 37.63 62.54 7.32
C CYS A 692 37.72 63.78 8.23
N HIS A 693 37.15 63.73 9.44
CA HIS A 693 37.20 64.87 10.37
C HIS A 693 38.58 65.13 10.98
N TYR A 694 39.54 64.23 10.78
CA TYR A 694 40.86 64.27 11.41
C TYR A 694 41.98 64.76 10.47
N HIS A 695 41.73 64.77 9.17
CA HIS A 695 42.71 65.07 8.16
C HIS A 695 42.02 65.83 7.02
N ASP A 696 42.69 66.82 6.42
CA ASP A 696 42.14 67.61 5.32
C ASP A 696 41.56 66.72 4.20
N ASN A 697 40.53 67.21 3.48
CA ASN A 697 39.58 66.53 2.57
C ASN A 697 40.12 65.55 1.50
N LYS A 698 41.40 65.17 1.49
CA LYS A 698 42.03 64.25 0.53
C LYS A 698 42.49 62.94 1.18
N CYS A 699 41.73 62.42 2.13
CA CYS A 699 42.07 61.13 2.73
C CYS A 699 41.70 59.95 1.86
N LEU A 700 42.58 58.96 1.84
CA LEU A 700 42.25 57.62 1.39
C LEU A 700 41.47 56.93 2.52
N LEU A 701 40.23 56.59 2.23
CA LEU A 701 39.32 55.84 3.08
C LEU A 701 39.38 54.35 2.72
N ALA A 702 39.19 53.49 3.70
CA ALA A 702 39.14 52.04 3.54
C ALA A 702 37.98 51.44 4.34
N ARG A 703 37.37 50.39 3.82
CA ARG A 703 36.37 49.57 4.53
C ARG A 703 36.59 48.10 4.25
N VAL A 704 36.04 47.21 5.08
CA VAL A 704 36.09 45.77 4.83
C VAL A 704 34.78 45.30 4.20
N VAL A 705 34.86 44.64 3.06
CA VAL A 705 33.73 44.00 2.40
C VAL A 705 33.70 42.53 2.82
N VAL A 706 32.65 42.14 3.52
CA VAL A 706 32.47 40.76 4.00
C VAL A 706 31.91 39.91 2.86
N SER A 707 32.77 39.06 2.27
CA SER A 707 32.41 37.98 1.35
C SER A 707 32.93 36.64 1.90
N GLU A 708 32.95 35.56 1.13
CA GLU A 708 33.57 34.28 1.55
C GLU A 708 35.04 34.44 1.99
N SER A 709 35.70 35.55 1.61
CA SER A 709 36.96 36.02 2.18
C SER A 709 36.89 37.54 2.41
N PRO A 710 37.18 38.06 3.62
CA PRO A 710 37.10 39.50 3.90
C PRO A 710 38.17 40.26 3.11
N MET A 711 37.77 41.33 2.41
CA MET A 711 38.65 42.11 1.53
C MET A 711 38.57 43.60 1.85
N ILE A 712 39.68 44.33 1.69
CA ILE A 712 39.68 45.80 1.87
C ILE A 712 39.31 46.49 0.56
N GLN A 713 38.36 47.43 0.64
CA GLN A 713 38.01 48.34 -0.45
C GLN A 713 38.48 49.75 -0.11
N PHE A 714 39.00 50.49 -1.10
CA PHE A 714 39.52 51.84 -0.94
C PHE A 714 38.66 52.88 -1.68
N PHE A 715 38.59 54.09 -1.13
CA PHE A 715 37.91 55.25 -1.72
C PHE A 715 38.66 56.54 -1.36
N LYS A 716 38.86 57.47 -2.29
CA LYS A 716 39.46 58.78 -1.99
C LYS A 716 38.35 59.81 -1.85
N ALA A 717 38.31 60.48 -0.71
CA ALA A 717 37.42 61.63 -0.52
C ALA A 717 37.81 62.75 -1.51
N LEU A 718 36.80 63.35 -2.16
CA LEU A 718 36.96 64.45 -3.12
C LEU A 718 37.16 65.81 -2.43
#